data_AF-A0A958Y0T7-F1
#
_entry.id   AF-A0A958Y0T7-F1
#
_cell.length_a   1.000
_cell.length_b   1.000
_cell.length_c   1.000
_cell.angle_alpha   90.00
_cell.angle_beta   90.00
_cell.angle_gamma   90.00
#
_symmetry.space_group_name_H-M   'P 1'
#
loop_
_entity.id
_entity.type
_entity.pdbx_description
1 polymer ?
#
loop_
_entity_poly.entity_id
_entity_poly.type
_entity_poly.pdbx_seq_one_letter_code
_entity_poly.pdbx_strand_id
1 'polypeptide(L)'
;MHFLNRTLLFFLFFAGTFACKAPAPAVQAPPPPAPASALPTAEREFRAAWVATVANINWPSKPGLPVAQQKEEALALLDLLADNNFNAVIFQVRPQADALYASALEPWSYFLTGEQGKAPEPYYDPLEFWVDAAHARGLELHAWLNPYRAHHPTGGAITDSSIVKKRPELALELANGMWWLDPALPGTQGQSHAVVMDIVRRYDIDGIHFDDYFYPYPSYNGNQEFPDSLSWQAYQAAGGALSRDDWRRQAVNQFIQRAYQSIKAEKPQVKFGLSPFGIWRPNYPPSIQGFDQYGQLYADARLWLNEGWVDYWTPQLYWPINQIPQSFPVLLGWWKQENTHGRHLWPGMSIGRIKGEKGVDEVINQIMTTRGMVPEGPGHAHWSIGVLQRNDSLLQAIAEGPYRRPALVPPSPWLDNTAPPAPTANMEMEMQEGQPMAKVSPTQTGQAFRWAAYFRHGSVWDYQIINAGSPSALIPLFKVKPGALPKEKPEEIPAPESVYSPLTELYLTAVSRTGNESSPTAIPLPEFDYNLAPPVASLFPEPKPMEIAGPNLPKPKVRLGVEVLLTEQLSLIRGKRVGLITNASAVDGQLRSTIDLLAETPGIELAALFGPEHGVRGARDGKILLEGEPDPRTGVPVYSLYGDGFAPKKEWLEKIDVLLFDIQGVGSAWYTFKYTMSYAMEACAQAGIPFIVLDRPNPLGGEVVEGPYLNLGSIFRHRLPLRHGMTYGELARMWNETEGFGAELTVVPMKGWQRSMLWDDTGLLWVMPSPNMGTFETAVVYPGQCLFERTNLSEGRGTTKPFLLTGADWIDAGLAAADLNSRGIPGAVFRPAYFIPNIDPARANPRNKPWNKLCGGVEIMLTDAKAFPSVAAALHIFDAYRKAGKGTLQWAPPEVVKRLEEPGMTVEKVVEACQKEVEGFMEVRERFLMYR
;
A
#
# COMPACT_ATOMS: atom_id res chain seq x y z
N MET A 1 45.29 -50.24 18.82
CA MET A 1 44.78 -49.31 19.85
C MET A 1 43.48 -48.73 19.31
N HIS A 2 42.33 -49.34 19.61
CA HIS A 2 41.45 -49.00 20.76
C HIS A 2 40.76 -47.63 20.56
N PHE A 3 39.42 -47.47 20.54
CA PHE A 3 38.31 -48.33 20.94
C PHE A 3 37.01 -47.94 20.22
N LEU A 4 36.20 -48.96 19.92
CA LEU A 4 34.75 -48.93 19.70
C LEU A 4 33.98 -48.42 20.93
N ASN A 5 32.75 -47.94 20.73
CA ASN A 5 31.52 -48.47 21.36
C ASN A 5 30.27 -47.63 20.98
N ARG A 6 29.03 -48.12 20.84
CA ARG A 6 28.42 -49.44 20.56
C ARG A 6 26.88 -49.28 20.67
N THR A 7 26.12 -50.04 19.87
CA THR A 7 24.80 -50.68 20.17
C THR A 7 23.48 -49.91 19.91
N LEU A 8 22.60 -50.46 19.06
CA LEU A 8 21.38 -51.25 19.41
C LEU A 8 20.70 -51.77 18.10
N LEU A 9 20.80 -53.06 17.74
CA LEU A 9 20.02 -54.25 18.11
C LEU A 9 18.58 -54.33 17.55
N PHE A 10 18.45 -55.19 16.54
CA PHE A 10 17.26 -55.78 15.91
C PHE A 10 16.45 -56.66 16.88
N PHE A 11 15.12 -56.69 16.72
CA PHE A 11 14.27 -57.77 17.26
C PHE A 11 13.45 -58.47 16.17
N LEU A 12 13.34 -59.78 16.36
CA LEU A 12 12.82 -60.81 15.47
C LEU A 12 11.29 -60.87 15.41
N PHE A 13 10.83 -61.30 14.22
CA PHE A 13 9.51 -61.82 13.88
C PHE A 13 9.15 -63.09 14.67
N PHE A 14 7.86 -63.24 14.99
CA PHE A 14 7.23 -64.54 15.24
C PHE A 14 6.09 -64.73 14.24
N ALA A 15 6.16 -65.81 13.47
CA ALA A 15 5.14 -66.24 12.52
C ALA A 15 4.23 -67.28 13.17
N GLY A 16 2.92 -67.15 12.95
CA GLY A 16 1.93 -68.20 13.21
C GLY A 16 1.07 -68.36 11.95
N THR A 17 1.20 -69.50 11.27
CA THR A 17 0.44 -69.87 10.08
C THR A 17 -0.81 -70.66 10.47
N PHE A 18 -1.98 -70.23 10.00
CA PHE A 18 -3.12 -71.11 9.78
C PHE A 18 -3.76 -70.74 8.44
N ALA A 19 -3.75 -71.71 7.52
CA ALA A 19 -4.42 -71.61 6.23
C ALA A 19 -5.87 -72.09 6.36
N CYS A 20 -6.83 -71.30 5.87
CA CYS A 20 -8.13 -71.80 5.42
C CYS A 20 -8.74 -70.93 4.32
N LYS A 21 -9.45 -71.62 3.42
CA LYS A 21 -10.07 -71.22 2.16
C LYS A 21 -10.85 -69.89 2.18
N ALA A 22 -10.83 -69.23 1.01
CA ALA A 22 -11.50 -67.98 0.70
C ALA A 22 -13.05 -68.06 0.78
N PRO A 23 -13.72 -67.05 1.37
CA PRO A 23 -15.11 -66.72 1.12
C PRO A 23 -15.28 -65.65 0.03
N ALA A 24 -16.46 -65.62 -0.60
CA ALA A 24 -16.88 -64.70 -1.67
C ALA A 24 -16.73 -63.20 -1.31
N PRO A 25 -16.60 -62.29 -2.29
CA PRO A 25 -16.44 -60.87 -2.02
C PRO A 25 -17.69 -60.32 -1.31
N ALA A 26 -17.50 -59.89 -0.06
CA ALA A 26 -18.49 -59.13 0.68
C ALA A 26 -18.62 -57.74 0.05
N VAL A 27 -19.87 -57.32 -0.16
CA VAL A 27 -20.21 -55.93 -0.51
C VAL A 27 -19.63 -55.03 0.57
N GLN A 28 -18.66 -54.19 0.18
CA GLN A 28 -18.04 -53.22 1.08
C GLN A 28 -19.11 -52.24 1.58
N ALA A 29 -19.37 -52.23 2.88
CA ALA A 29 -20.12 -51.15 3.51
C ALA A 29 -19.39 -49.82 3.24
N PRO A 30 -20.10 -48.72 2.99
CA PRO A 30 -19.48 -47.42 2.74
C PRO A 30 -18.59 -47.05 3.93
N PRO A 31 -17.42 -46.44 3.68
CA PRO A 31 -16.51 -46.05 4.76
C PRO A 31 -17.23 -45.07 5.70
N PRO A 32 -16.93 -45.12 7.01
CA PRO A 32 -17.51 -44.18 7.97
C PRO A 32 -17.11 -42.73 7.60
N PRO A 33 -17.98 -41.74 7.86
CA PRO A 33 -17.68 -40.35 7.57
C PRO A 33 -16.41 -39.91 8.32
N ALA A 34 -15.56 -39.15 7.62
CA ALA A 34 -14.28 -38.68 8.15
C ALA A 34 -14.47 -37.85 9.45
N PRO A 35 -13.56 -37.94 10.43
CA PRO A 35 -13.65 -37.17 11.65
C PRO A 35 -13.54 -35.66 11.38
N ALA A 36 -14.28 -34.86 12.15
CA ALA A 36 -14.45 -33.41 12.01
C ALA A 36 -13.15 -32.57 12.10
N SER A 37 -11.98 -33.17 12.30
CA SER A 37 -10.67 -32.47 12.37
C SER A 37 -10.01 -32.23 11.00
N ALA A 38 -10.72 -32.43 9.89
CA ALA A 38 -10.18 -32.34 8.52
C ALA A 38 -10.67 -31.11 7.71
N LEU A 39 -11.61 -30.34 8.25
CA LEU A 39 -12.14 -29.14 7.61
C LEU A 39 -11.22 -27.92 7.83
N PRO A 40 -10.99 -27.09 6.80
CA PRO A 40 -10.29 -25.82 6.96
C PRO A 40 -11.09 -24.87 7.87
N THR A 41 -10.40 -23.88 8.45
CA THR A 41 -11.05 -22.80 9.20
C THR A 41 -11.13 -21.54 8.35
N ALA A 42 -12.22 -20.78 8.50
CA ALA A 42 -12.31 -19.44 7.91
C ALA A 42 -11.33 -18.49 8.64
N GLU A 43 -10.83 -17.48 7.95
CA GLU A 43 -10.01 -16.45 8.61
C GLU A 43 -10.84 -15.75 9.68
N ARG A 44 -10.18 -15.43 10.80
CA ARG A 44 -10.80 -14.74 11.91
C ARG A 44 -9.99 -13.51 12.26
N GLU A 45 -10.60 -12.34 12.11
CA GLU A 45 -9.97 -11.06 12.39
C GLU A 45 -11.03 -9.97 12.55
N PHE A 46 -10.94 -9.12 13.58
CA PHE A 46 -11.82 -7.96 13.69
C PHE A 46 -11.30 -6.79 12.85
N ARG A 47 -12.10 -6.32 11.91
CA ARG A 47 -11.73 -5.29 10.93
C ARG A 47 -12.76 -4.18 10.96
N ALA A 48 -12.46 -3.11 11.69
CA ALA A 48 -13.42 -2.02 11.93
C ALA A 48 -12.92 -0.65 11.49
N ALA A 49 -13.83 0.27 11.21
CA ALA A 49 -13.53 1.68 11.05
C ALA A 49 -14.46 2.54 11.92
N TRP A 50 -13.93 3.63 12.48
CA TRP A 50 -14.74 4.64 13.16
C TRP A 50 -15.41 5.57 12.16
N VAL A 51 -16.69 5.87 12.43
CA VAL A 51 -17.50 6.88 11.74
C VAL A 51 -17.91 7.93 12.78
N ALA A 52 -17.20 9.06 12.76
CA ALA A 52 -17.43 10.18 13.67
C ALA A 52 -18.52 11.12 13.15
N THR A 53 -19.42 11.52 14.05
CA THR A 53 -20.55 12.40 13.75
C THR A 53 -20.41 13.77 14.38
N VAL A 54 -19.62 13.90 15.46
CA VAL A 54 -19.21 15.19 16.03
C VAL A 54 -18.55 16.04 14.95
N ALA A 55 -18.96 17.31 14.89
CA ALA A 55 -18.47 18.29 13.91
C ALA A 55 -18.60 17.82 12.44
N ASN A 56 -19.48 16.85 12.17
CA ASN A 56 -19.67 16.24 10.85
C ASN A 56 -18.35 15.73 10.23
N ILE A 57 -17.45 15.15 11.05
CA ILE A 57 -16.13 14.66 10.59
C ILE A 57 -16.27 13.60 9.49
N ASN A 58 -17.23 12.68 9.63
CA ASN A 58 -17.49 11.64 8.62
C ASN A 58 -18.94 11.62 8.16
N TRP A 59 -19.91 11.59 9.09
CA TRP A 59 -21.32 11.45 8.73
C TRP A 59 -22.26 12.20 9.70
N PRO A 60 -23.37 12.80 9.20
CA PRO A 60 -23.55 13.17 7.79
C PRO A 60 -22.48 14.19 7.37
N SER A 61 -22.24 14.35 6.08
CA SER A 61 -21.17 15.24 5.56
C SER A 61 -21.34 16.70 5.98
N LYS A 62 -22.57 17.11 6.30
CA LYS A 62 -22.93 18.39 6.91
C LYS A 62 -24.29 18.26 7.61
N PRO A 63 -24.63 19.17 8.54
CA PRO A 63 -25.95 19.13 9.17
C PRO A 63 -27.05 19.58 8.19
N GLY A 64 -28.27 19.08 8.38
CA GLY A 64 -29.46 19.53 7.64
C GLY A 64 -29.58 18.94 6.23
N LEU A 65 -28.83 17.88 5.91
CA LEU A 65 -29.04 17.14 4.67
C LEU A 65 -30.45 16.54 4.60
N PRO A 66 -31.07 16.45 3.41
CA PRO A 66 -32.28 15.67 3.22
C PRO A 66 -32.07 14.21 3.65
N VAL A 67 -33.09 13.59 4.24
CA VAL A 67 -33.02 12.20 4.75
C VAL A 67 -32.58 11.20 3.69
N ALA A 68 -32.98 11.38 2.43
CA ALA A 68 -32.51 10.54 1.34
C ALA A 68 -30.98 10.59 1.19
N GLN A 69 -30.39 11.78 1.26
CA GLN A 69 -28.93 11.96 1.16
C GLN A 69 -28.20 11.44 2.40
N GLN A 70 -28.77 11.62 3.60
CA GLN A 70 -28.21 11.04 4.82
C GLN A 70 -28.11 9.51 4.71
N LYS A 71 -29.17 8.85 4.21
CA LYS A 71 -29.20 7.41 3.97
C LYS A 71 -28.22 6.98 2.87
N GLU A 72 -28.16 7.72 1.76
CA GLU A 72 -27.22 7.46 0.67
C GLU A 72 -25.76 7.53 1.14
N GLU A 73 -25.39 8.57 1.88
CA GLU A 73 -24.04 8.69 2.46
C GLU A 73 -23.72 7.55 3.43
N ALA A 74 -24.69 7.16 4.28
CA ALA A 74 -24.52 6.04 5.21
C ALA A 74 -24.32 4.71 4.46
N LEU A 75 -25.11 4.44 3.42
CA LEU A 75 -24.96 3.24 2.60
C LEU A 75 -23.60 3.23 1.89
N ALA A 76 -23.18 4.35 1.30
CA ALA A 76 -21.87 4.45 0.65
C ALA A 76 -20.70 4.16 1.61
N LEU A 77 -20.79 4.60 2.86
CA LEU A 77 -19.80 4.27 3.90
C LEU A 77 -19.81 2.78 4.26
N LEU A 78 -20.98 2.16 4.37
CA LEU A 78 -21.10 0.74 4.70
C LEU A 78 -20.68 -0.16 3.52
N ASP A 79 -21.02 0.23 2.29
CA ASP A 79 -20.58 -0.44 1.05
C ASP A 79 -19.06 -0.41 0.93
N LEU A 80 -18.42 0.75 1.16
CA LEU A 80 -16.96 0.87 1.20
C LEU A 80 -16.32 -0.16 2.15
N LEU A 81 -16.88 -0.34 3.34
CA LEU A 81 -16.37 -1.31 4.31
C LEU A 81 -16.61 -2.76 3.84
N ALA A 82 -17.83 -3.08 3.42
CA ALA A 82 -18.20 -4.43 3.00
C ALA A 82 -17.43 -4.91 1.77
N ASP A 83 -17.32 -4.06 0.74
CA ASP A 83 -16.63 -4.37 -0.52
C ASP A 83 -15.12 -4.60 -0.32
N ASN A 84 -14.57 -4.09 0.78
CA ASN A 84 -13.15 -4.23 1.14
C ASN A 84 -12.94 -5.19 2.33
N ASN A 85 -13.88 -6.12 2.56
CA ASN A 85 -13.79 -7.20 3.55
C ASN A 85 -13.56 -6.74 5.00
N PHE A 86 -14.05 -5.54 5.37
CA PHE A 86 -14.27 -5.19 6.77
C PHE A 86 -15.49 -5.96 7.30
N ASN A 87 -15.57 -6.12 8.62
CA ASN A 87 -16.66 -6.87 9.25
C ASN A 87 -17.32 -6.14 10.43
N ALA A 88 -16.93 -4.90 10.71
CA ALA A 88 -17.54 -4.06 11.72
C ALA A 88 -17.44 -2.55 11.42
N VAL A 89 -18.39 -1.78 11.96
CA VAL A 89 -18.42 -0.32 11.94
C VAL A 89 -18.61 0.21 13.37
N ILE A 90 -17.83 1.21 13.77
CA ILE A 90 -17.98 1.88 15.07
C ILE A 90 -18.59 3.27 14.82
N PHE A 91 -19.89 3.41 15.08
CA PHE A 91 -20.70 4.56 14.65
C PHE A 91 -21.04 5.50 15.82
N GLN A 92 -20.67 6.77 15.74
CA GLN A 92 -20.91 7.73 16.82
C GLN A 92 -22.38 8.16 16.91
N VAL A 93 -23.11 7.61 17.88
CA VAL A 93 -24.54 7.89 18.09
C VAL A 93 -24.81 8.98 19.12
N ARG A 94 -23.82 9.27 19.97
CA ARG A 94 -23.88 10.31 21.02
C ARG A 94 -22.61 11.17 21.05
N PRO A 95 -22.53 12.25 20.25
CA PRO A 95 -21.33 13.07 20.15
C PRO A 95 -21.18 14.13 21.26
N GLN A 96 -22.28 14.68 21.79
CA GLN A 96 -22.25 15.75 22.80
C GLN A 96 -23.53 15.80 23.69
N ALA A 97 -23.87 14.69 24.35
CA ALA A 97 -25.10 14.55 25.14
C ALA A 97 -26.39 14.87 24.35
N ASP A 98 -26.35 14.48 23.08
CA ASP A 98 -27.43 14.52 22.09
C ASP A 98 -27.42 13.21 21.28
N ALA A 99 -28.52 12.91 20.59
CA ALA A 99 -28.77 11.61 20.01
C ALA A 99 -28.92 11.68 18.48
N LEU A 100 -28.22 10.79 17.76
CA LEU A 100 -28.49 10.48 16.35
C LEU A 100 -29.51 9.34 16.20
N TYR A 101 -30.48 9.30 17.12
CA TYR A 101 -31.54 8.32 17.21
C TYR A 101 -32.69 8.89 18.03
N ALA A 102 -33.88 8.30 17.95
CA ALA A 102 -35.01 8.79 18.73
C ALA A 102 -34.78 8.50 20.22
N SER A 103 -34.66 9.54 21.04
CA SER A 103 -34.43 9.41 22.48
C SER A 103 -35.41 10.27 23.28
N ALA A 104 -35.93 9.71 24.38
CA ALA A 104 -36.68 10.48 25.38
C ALA A 104 -35.75 11.11 26.45
N LEU A 105 -34.47 10.69 26.49
CA LEU A 105 -33.49 11.10 27.49
C LEU A 105 -32.65 12.29 27.02
N GLU A 106 -32.37 12.36 25.72
CA GLU A 106 -31.48 13.37 25.11
C GLU A 106 -32.10 13.95 23.84
N PRO A 107 -31.83 15.24 23.53
CA PRO A 107 -32.35 15.86 22.32
C PRO A 107 -31.71 15.28 21.06
N TRP A 108 -32.40 15.38 19.92
CA TRP A 108 -31.81 15.10 18.62
C TRP A 108 -30.54 15.93 18.38
N SER A 109 -29.54 15.30 17.78
CA SER A 109 -28.24 15.95 17.57
C SER A 109 -28.31 17.08 16.55
N TYR A 110 -27.65 18.19 16.88
CA TYR A 110 -27.43 19.30 15.95
C TYR A 110 -26.73 18.83 14.67
N PHE A 111 -25.78 17.89 14.77
CA PHE A 111 -24.99 17.42 13.63
C PHE A 111 -25.83 16.68 12.58
N LEU A 112 -27.07 16.30 12.91
CA LEU A 112 -28.00 15.65 12.00
C LEU A 112 -28.80 16.68 11.19
N THR A 113 -29.48 17.62 11.85
CA THR A 113 -30.47 18.50 11.22
C THR A 113 -30.06 19.98 11.14
N GLY A 114 -29.00 20.37 11.84
CA GLY A 114 -28.62 21.78 12.03
C GLY A 114 -29.41 22.48 13.12
N GLU A 115 -30.28 21.76 13.84
CA GLU A 115 -31.10 22.30 14.92
C GLU A 115 -31.22 21.24 16.03
N GLN A 116 -30.64 21.53 17.20
CA GLN A 116 -30.69 20.59 18.32
C GLN A 116 -32.15 20.36 18.77
N GLY A 117 -32.50 19.10 19.00
CA GLY A 117 -33.86 18.70 19.41
C GLY A 117 -34.82 18.45 18.25
N LYS A 118 -34.43 18.76 17.01
CA LYS A 118 -35.25 18.52 15.82
C LYS A 118 -34.96 17.16 15.19
N ALA A 119 -36.01 16.37 15.01
CA ALA A 119 -35.96 15.10 14.28
C ALA A 119 -35.73 15.32 12.77
N PRO A 120 -35.15 14.36 12.05
CA PRO A 120 -35.07 14.40 10.59
C PRO A 120 -36.45 14.46 9.92
N GLU A 121 -36.53 15.06 8.74
CA GLU A 121 -37.76 15.15 7.93
C GLU A 121 -37.49 14.72 6.47
N PRO A 122 -38.25 13.76 5.91
CA PRO A 122 -39.25 12.90 6.56
C PRO A 122 -38.66 12.05 7.69
N TYR A 123 -39.45 11.79 8.74
CA TYR A 123 -38.98 11.07 9.92
C TYR A 123 -38.32 9.73 9.57
N TYR A 124 -37.16 9.49 10.19
CA TYR A 124 -36.57 8.17 10.35
C TYR A 124 -35.69 8.16 11.60
N ASP A 125 -35.47 6.99 12.19
CA ASP A 125 -34.46 6.78 13.22
C ASP A 125 -33.13 6.38 12.55
N PRO A 126 -32.07 7.21 12.63
CA PRO A 126 -30.81 6.87 12.00
C PRO A 126 -30.11 5.65 12.60
N LEU A 127 -30.17 5.42 13.92
CA LEU A 127 -29.47 4.26 14.50
C LEU A 127 -30.12 2.95 14.07
N GLU A 128 -31.45 2.89 14.04
CA GLU A 128 -32.18 1.75 13.50
C GLU A 128 -31.77 1.48 12.04
N PHE A 129 -31.78 2.52 11.21
CA PHE A 129 -31.35 2.41 9.81
C PHE A 129 -29.90 1.92 9.67
N TRP A 130 -28.97 2.47 10.45
CA TRP A 130 -27.56 2.09 10.40
C TRP A 130 -27.35 0.63 10.84
N VAL A 131 -28.07 0.16 11.86
CA VAL A 131 -28.03 -1.25 12.32
C VAL A 131 -28.49 -2.17 11.19
N ASP A 132 -29.68 -1.92 10.65
CA ASP A 132 -30.27 -2.76 9.59
C ASP A 132 -29.37 -2.78 8.33
N ALA A 133 -28.87 -1.61 7.93
CA ALA A 133 -28.02 -1.48 6.75
C ALA A 133 -26.64 -2.14 6.93
N ALA A 134 -26.07 -2.09 8.14
CA ALA A 134 -24.82 -2.77 8.46
C ALA A 134 -24.99 -4.29 8.49
N HIS A 135 -26.05 -4.78 9.16
CA HIS A 135 -26.35 -6.22 9.23
C HIS A 135 -26.65 -6.84 7.88
N ALA A 136 -27.37 -6.13 7.01
CA ALA A 136 -27.60 -6.56 5.63
C ALA A 136 -26.28 -6.81 4.87
N ARG A 137 -25.22 -6.06 5.20
CA ARG A 137 -23.88 -6.19 4.59
C ARG A 137 -22.95 -7.14 5.33
N GLY A 138 -23.40 -7.74 6.44
CA GLY A 138 -22.53 -8.57 7.28
C GLY A 138 -21.49 -7.75 8.03
N LEU A 139 -21.84 -6.54 8.48
CA LEU A 139 -21.03 -5.72 9.37
C LEU A 139 -21.66 -5.75 10.78
N GLU A 140 -20.84 -5.96 11.82
CA GLU A 140 -21.26 -5.66 13.19
C GLU A 140 -21.35 -4.14 13.38
N LEU A 141 -22.41 -3.63 14.02
CA LEU A 141 -22.53 -2.22 14.40
C LEU A 141 -22.28 -2.01 15.90
N HIS A 142 -21.25 -1.24 16.20
CA HIS A 142 -20.90 -0.82 17.55
C HIS A 142 -21.29 0.64 17.74
N ALA A 143 -22.29 0.88 18.60
CA ALA A 143 -22.77 2.22 18.93
C ALA A 143 -21.73 2.92 19.82
N TRP A 144 -21.13 4.00 19.29
CA TRP A 144 -20.12 4.80 19.97
C TRP A 144 -20.73 6.02 20.65
N LEU A 145 -20.42 6.17 21.94
CA LEU A 145 -20.86 7.29 22.76
C LEU A 145 -19.67 7.99 23.39
N ASN A 146 -19.74 9.33 23.44
CA ASN A 146 -18.96 10.09 24.41
C ASN A 146 -19.77 10.19 25.71
N PRO A 147 -19.28 9.72 26.86
CA PRO A 147 -20.07 9.65 28.09
C PRO A 147 -20.29 11.00 28.79
N TYR A 148 -19.40 11.98 28.63
CA TYR A 148 -19.40 13.18 29.49
C TYR A 148 -19.40 14.51 28.74
N ARG A 149 -19.06 14.57 27.44
CA ARG A 149 -19.15 15.82 26.68
C ARG A 149 -20.61 16.27 26.61
N ALA A 150 -20.89 17.46 27.12
CA ALA A 150 -22.23 18.07 27.14
C ALA A 150 -22.46 19.05 25.99
N HIS A 151 -21.39 19.66 25.46
CA HIS A 151 -21.46 20.55 24.31
C HIS A 151 -20.10 20.68 23.61
N HIS A 152 -20.13 20.73 22.28
CA HIS A 152 -19.00 21.00 21.40
C HIS A 152 -19.17 22.39 20.74
N PRO A 153 -18.11 23.20 20.52
CA PRO A 153 -18.25 24.56 20.00
C PRO A 153 -18.86 24.65 18.60
N THR A 154 -18.81 23.56 17.83
CA THR A 154 -19.45 23.46 16.50
C THR A 154 -20.85 22.84 16.54
N GLY A 155 -21.36 22.54 17.73
CA GLY A 155 -22.63 21.86 17.99
C GLY A 155 -23.86 22.76 17.98
N GLY A 156 -23.78 23.94 17.37
CA GLY A 156 -24.85 24.93 17.35
C GLY A 156 -25.02 25.70 18.66
N ALA A 157 -26.14 26.42 18.81
CA ALA A 157 -26.45 27.15 20.04
C ALA A 157 -26.94 26.19 21.15
N ILE A 158 -26.62 26.50 22.41
CA ILE A 158 -27.15 25.78 23.57
C ILE A 158 -28.65 26.11 23.74
N THR A 159 -29.50 25.18 23.30
CA THR A 159 -30.97 25.32 23.36
C THR A 159 -31.53 24.90 24.71
N ASP A 160 -32.79 25.24 25.00
CA ASP A 160 -33.48 24.82 26.25
C ASP A 160 -33.68 23.30 26.34
N SER A 161 -33.50 22.58 25.21
CA SER A 161 -33.51 21.12 25.18
C SER A 161 -32.19 20.49 25.68
N SER A 162 -31.09 21.24 25.67
CA SER A 162 -29.75 20.81 26.05
C SER A 162 -29.65 20.45 27.53
N ILE A 163 -28.84 19.43 27.84
CA ILE A 163 -28.53 19.06 29.22
C ILE A 163 -27.86 20.20 29.99
N VAL A 164 -27.10 21.07 29.32
CA VAL A 164 -26.45 22.24 29.93
C VAL A 164 -27.49 23.17 30.58
N LYS A 165 -28.68 23.33 29.96
CA LYS A 165 -29.76 24.15 30.51
C LYS A 165 -30.74 23.37 31.38
N LYS A 166 -31.02 22.11 31.04
CA LYS A 166 -31.96 21.28 31.81
C LYS A 166 -31.41 20.84 33.16
N ARG A 167 -30.10 20.60 33.22
CA ARG A 167 -29.38 20.07 34.38
C ARG A 167 -28.07 20.87 34.59
N PRO A 168 -28.15 22.19 34.81
CA PRO A 168 -26.97 23.05 34.91
C PRO A 168 -26.08 22.68 36.08
N GLU A 169 -26.61 21.99 37.10
CA GLU A 169 -25.83 21.48 38.22
C GLU A 169 -24.87 20.35 37.85
N LEU A 170 -25.03 19.73 36.68
CA LEU A 170 -24.17 18.67 36.18
C LEU A 170 -23.11 19.17 35.20
N ALA A 171 -23.32 20.32 34.55
CA ALA A 171 -22.54 20.77 33.40
C ALA A 171 -21.57 21.90 33.76
N LEU A 172 -20.33 21.76 33.33
CA LEU A 172 -19.23 22.66 33.61
C LEU A 172 -18.65 23.20 32.29
N GLU A 173 -18.50 24.52 32.20
CA GLU A 173 -17.90 25.19 31.04
C GLU A 173 -16.36 25.13 31.11
N LEU A 174 -15.73 24.91 29.96
CA LEU A 174 -14.28 24.90 29.79
C LEU A 174 -13.81 26.12 28.99
N ALA A 175 -12.55 26.52 29.17
CA ALA A 175 -11.97 27.71 28.55
C ALA A 175 -12.04 27.75 27.01
N ASN A 176 -12.11 26.60 26.33
CA ASN A 176 -12.23 26.51 24.88
C ASN A 176 -13.68 26.58 24.35
N GLY A 177 -14.66 26.80 25.22
CA GLY A 177 -16.09 26.87 24.89
C GLY A 177 -16.81 25.51 24.87
N MET A 178 -16.11 24.40 25.18
CA MET A 178 -16.78 23.11 25.42
C MET A 178 -17.50 23.11 26.78
N TRP A 179 -18.52 22.27 26.88
CA TRP A 179 -19.14 21.92 28.16
C TRP A 179 -18.97 20.45 28.46
N TRP A 180 -18.73 20.13 29.73
CA TRP A 180 -18.47 18.79 30.21
C TRP A 180 -19.36 18.47 31.41
N LEU A 181 -19.93 17.28 31.45
CA LEU A 181 -20.61 16.78 32.63
C LEU A 181 -19.58 16.37 33.67
N ASP A 182 -19.78 16.77 34.92
CA ASP A 182 -18.92 16.35 36.03
C ASP A 182 -19.05 14.83 36.26
N PRO A 183 -18.01 14.01 35.97
CA PRO A 183 -18.09 12.55 36.05
C PRO A 183 -18.30 12.03 37.48
N ALA A 184 -17.98 12.83 38.50
CA ALA A 184 -18.11 12.44 39.90
C ALA A 184 -19.52 12.60 40.46
N LEU A 185 -20.41 13.32 39.77
CA LEU A 185 -21.78 13.51 40.24
C LEU A 185 -22.65 12.27 39.94
N PRO A 186 -23.40 11.76 40.93
CA PRO A 186 -24.33 10.64 40.72
C PRO A 186 -25.37 10.91 39.62
N GLY A 187 -25.79 12.17 39.45
CA GLY A 187 -26.70 12.59 38.38
C GLY A 187 -26.12 12.40 36.98
N THR A 188 -24.83 12.73 36.79
CA THR A 188 -24.09 12.50 35.54
C THR A 188 -24.00 11.01 35.23
N GLN A 189 -23.54 10.21 36.20
CA GLN A 189 -23.43 8.77 36.04
C GLN A 189 -24.78 8.11 35.74
N GLY A 190 -25.85 8.56 36.41
CA GLY A 190 -27.22 8.10 36.19
C GLY A 190 -27.73 8.42 34.79
N GLN A 191 -27.53 9.65 34.30
CA GLN A 191 -27.94 10.05 32.95
C GLN A 191 -27.20 9.23 31.88
N SER A 192 -25.86 9.19 31.92
CA SER A 192 -25.09 8.49 30.91
C SER A 192 -25.34 6.98 30.93
N HIS A 193 -25.56 6.40 32.11
CA HIS A 193 -25.95 4.99 32.25
C HIS A 193 -27.33 4.72 31.66
N ALA A 194 -28.32 5.58 31.93
CA ALA A 194 -29.67 5.46 31.38
C ALA A 194 -29.66 5.50 29.85
N VAL A 195 -28.84 6.38 29.26
CA VAL A 195 -28.67 6.49 27.80
C VAL A 195 -28.05 5.21 27.21
N VAL A 196 -26.99 4.67 27.82
CA VAL A 196 -26.41 3.39 27.38
C VAL A 196 -27.45 2.28 27.40
N MET A 197 -28.21 2.17 28.50
CA MET A 197 -29.22 1.11 28.64
C MET A 197 -30.43 1.29 27.74
N ASP A 198 -30.81 2.53 27.42
CA ASP A 198 -31.85 2.82 26.43
C ASP A 198 -31.48 2.26 25.05
N ILE A 199 -30.24 2.50 24.61
CA ILE A 199 -29.74 1.97 23.34
C ILE A 199 -29.71 0.44 23.37
N VAL A 200 -29.11 -0.15 24.40
CA VAL A 200 -28.98 -1.61 24.53
C VAL A 200 -30.35 -2.28 24.50
N ARG A 201 -31.37 -1.71 25.15
CA ARG A 201 -32.71 -2.30 25.17
C ARG A 201 -33.39 -2.24 23.81
N ARG A 202 -33.35 -1.09 23.14
CA ARG A 202 -34.20 -0.82 21.98
C ARG A 202 -33.60 -1.20 20.63
N TYR A 203 -32.28 -1.14 20.47
CA TYR A 203 -31.65 -1.38 19.18
C TYR A 203 -30.95 -2.74 19.14
N ASP A 204 -30.88 -3.33 17.94
CA ASP A 204 -30.18 -4.59 17.70
C ASP A 204 -28.69 -4.40 17.45
N ILE A 205 -28.01 -3.64 18.32
CA ILE A 205 -26.58 -3.34 18.21
C ILE A 205 -25.71 -4.55 18.59
N ASP A 206 -24.51 -4.64 18.00
CA ASP A 206 -23.53 -5.69 18.32
C ASP A 206 -22.59 -5.29 19.46
N GLY A 207 -22.44 -3.99 19.68
CA GLY A 207 -21.66 -3.48 20.80
C GLY A 207 -21.93 -2.04 21.20
N ILE A 208 -21.51 -1.71 22.41
CA ILE A 208 -21.35 -0.35 22.93
C ILE A 208 -19.85 -0.03 22.93
N HIS A 209 -19.50 1.18 22.49
CA HIS A 209 -18.13 1.65 22.43
C HIS A 209 -17.97 3.01 23.11
N PHE A 210 -16.99 3.18 23.99
CA PHE A 210 -16.53 4.51 24.40
C PHE A 210 -15.12 4.77 23.88
N ASP A 211 -14.86 6.02 23.53
CA ASP A 211 -13.57 6.54 23.11
C ASP A 211 -12.73 6.97 24.34
N ASP A 212 -11.81 7.93 24.13
CA ASP A 212 -10.79 8.34 25.09
C ASP A 212 -11.21 9.49 26.02
N TYR A 213 -12.43 10.01 25.88
CA TYR A 213 -12.87 11.20 26.60
C TYR A 213 -13.58 10.86 27.92
N PHE A 214 -12.81 10.83 29.01
CA PHE A 214 -13.30 10.70 30.38
C PHE A 214 -13.42 12.07 31.04
N TYR A 215 -12.44 12.49 31.84
CA TYR A 215 -12.23 13.92 32.05
C TYR A 215 -11.64 14.54 30.79
N PRO A 216 -11.85 15.85 30.54
CA PRO A 216 -11.37 16.48 29.32
C PRO A 216 -9.85 16.58 29.30
N TYR A 217 -9.27 16.63 28.10
CA TYR A 217 -7.86 16.99 27.95
C TYR A 217 -7.57 18.33 28.64
N PRO A 218 -6.48 18.48 29.41
CA PRO A 218 -6.18 19.73 30.12
C PRO A 218 -6.15 20.96 29.21
N SER A 219 -5.72 20.79 27.95
CA SER A 219 -5.69 21.85 26.94
C SER A 219 -7.07 22.44 26.65
N TYR A 220 -8.17 21.72 26.90
CA TYR A 220 -9.53 22.23 26.70
C TYR A 220 -9.91 23.28 27.74
N ASN A 221 -9.27 23.24 28.91
CA ASN A 221 -9.42 24.24 29.95
C ASN A 221 -8.17 25.14 30.11
N GLY A 222 -7.40 25.33 29.04
CA GLY A 222 -6.19 26.17 29.09
C GLY A 222 -5.12 25.65 30.06
N ASN A 223 -5.06 24.33 30.28
CA ASN A 223 -4.23 23.63 31.26
C ASN A 223 -4.51 24.04 32.73
N GLN A 224 -5.68 24.62 33.00
CA GLN A 224 -6.18 24.83 34.36
C GLN A 224 -6.87 23.57 34.88
N GLU A 225 -6.96 23.44 36.20
CA GLU A 225 -7.70 22.37 36.87
C GLU A 225 -9.14 22.27 36.35
N PHE A 226 -9.65 21.04 36.24
CA PHE A 226 -11.06 20.83 35.91
C PHE A 226 -11.96 21.45 37.00
N PRO A 227 -13.00 22.22 36.65
CA PRO A 227 -13.74 23.07 37.59
C PRO A 227 -14.75 22.32 38.48
N ASP A 228 -14.40 21.13 38.97
CA ASP A 228 -15.23 20.27 39.87
C ASP A 228 -15.03 20.57 41.37
N SER A 229 -14.59 21.79 41.72
CA SER A 229 -14.26 22.13 43.12
C SER A 229 -15.47 22.02 44.07
N LEU A 230 -16.69 22.25 43.58
CA LEU A 230 -17.90 22.15 44.39
C LEU A 230 -18.25 20.70 44.73
N SER A 231 -18.24 19.80 43.75
CA SER A 231 -18.50 18.37 43.97
C SER A 231 -17.38 17.72 44.79
N TRP A 232 -16.13 18.15 44.60
CA TRP A 232 -15.00 17.74 45.43
C TRP A 232 -15.19 18.13 46.91
N GLN A 233 -15.54 19.39 47.19
CA GLN A 233 -15.81 19.86 48.56
C GLN A 233 -16.98 19.12 49.20
N ALA A 234 -18.05 18.83 48.43
CA ALA A 234 -19.18 18.05 48.90
C ALA A 234 -18.77 16.61 49.29
N TYR A 235 -17.92 15.97 48.48
CA TYR A 235 -17.35 14.66 48.79
C TYR A 235 -16.52 14.68 50.08
N GLN A 236 -15.66 15.69 50.25
CA GLN A 236 -14.86 15.86 51.48
C GLN A 236 -15.75 16.07 52.71
N ALA A 237 -16.77 16.92 52.59
CA ALA A 237 -17.72 17.20 53.67
C ALA A 237 -18.54 15.97 54.09
N ALA A 238 -18.78 15.04 53.15
CA ALA A 238 -19.42 13.75 53.41
C ALA A 238 -18.48 12.69 54.02
N GLY A 239 -17.23 13.05 54.37
CA GLY A 239 -16.24 12.14 54.97
C GLY A 239 -15.37 11.39 53.96
N GLY A 240 -15.30 11.87 52.71
CA GLY A 240 -14.45 11.30 51.67
C GLY A 240 -12.96 11.30 52.03
N ALA A 241 -12.29 10.17 51.79
CA ALA A 241 -10.90 9.93 52.20
C ALA A 241 -9.90 9.78 51.04
N LEU A 242 -10.37 9.68 49.80
CA LEU A 242 -9.50 9.59 48.62
C LEU A 242 -8.80 10.93 48.34
N SER A 243 -7.66 10.89 47.65
CA SER A 243 -7.13 12.10 47.01
C SER A 243 -8.10 12.57 45.91
N ARG A 244 -8.04 13.85 45.50
CA ARG A 244 -8.93 14.36 44.44
C ARG A 244 -8.75 13.56 43.14
N ASP A 245 -7.52 13.24 42.78
CA ASP A 245 -7.23 12.46 41.58
C ASP A 245 -7.76 11.02 41.69
N ASP A 246 -7.62 10.37 42.85
CA ASP A 246 -8.17 9.02 43.07
C ASP A 246 -9.69 9.03 43.13
N TRP A 247 -10.30 10.08 43.68
CA TRP A 247 -11.75 10.28 43.66
C TRP A 247 -12.27 10.44 42.23
N ARG A 248 -11.60 11.25 41.40
CA ARG A 248 -11.93 11.39 39.97
C ARG A 248 -11.84 10.06 39.23
N ARG A 249 -10.75 9.28 39.42
CA ARG A 249 -10.60 7.93 38.87
C ARG A 249 -11.70 6.99 39.37
N GLN A 250 -11.95 6.96 40.67
CA GLN A 250 -12.94 6.09 41.29
C GLN A 250 -14.35 6.32 40.72
N ALA A 251 -14.71 7.57 40.44
CA ALA A 251 -15.97 7.91 39.81
C ALA A 251 -16.09 7.30 38.40
N VAL A 252 -15.06 7.43 37.57
CA VAL A 252 -15.04 6.84 36.23
C VAL A 252 -15.05 5.31 36.31
N ASN A 253 -14.25 4.73 37.21
CA ASN A 253 -14.19 3.28 37.45
C ASN A 253 -15.57 2.70 37.77
N GLN A 254 -16.32 3.33 38.68
CA GLN A 254 -17.67 2.90 39.06
C GLN A 254 -18.63 2.96 37.87
N PHE A 255 -18.55 4.01 37.06
CA PHE A 255 -19.39 4.13 35.86
C PHE A 255 -19.08 3.01 34.85
N ILE A 256 -17.80 2.76 34.55
CA ILE A 256 -17.37 1.74 33.61
C ILE A 256 -17.79 0.33 34.07
N GLN A 257 -17.52 0.00 35.34
CA GLN A 257 -17.95 -1.26 35.94
C GLN A 257 -19.46 -1.44 35.85
N ARG A 258 -20.24 -0.42 36.25
CA ARG A 258 -21.70 -0.45 36.23
C ARG A 258 -22.24 -0.59 34.81
N ALA A 259 -21.66 0.12 33.83
CA ALA A 259 -22.05 0.01 32.43
C ALA A 259 -21.84 -1.42 31.92
N TYR A 260 -20.65 -1.99 32.10
CA TYR A 260 -20.35 -3.36 31.70
C TYR A 260 -21.35 -4.35 32.32
N GLN A 261 -21.49 -4.35 33.65
CA GLN A 261 -22.39 -5.27 34.36
C GLN A 261 -23.84 -5.16 33.89
N SER A 262 -24.32 -3.93 33.64
CA SER A 262 -25.70 -3.70 33.21
C SER A 262 -25.92 -4.15 31.77
N ILE A 263 -24.97 -3.90 30.87
CA ILE A 263 -25.03 -4.38 29.47
C ILE A 263 -25.09 -5.90 29.46
N LYS A 264 -24.19 -6.57 30.20
CA LYS A 264 -24.15 -8.03 30.29
C LYS A 264 -25.43 -8.62 30.88
N ALA A 265 -26.03 -7.97 31.88
CA ALA A 265 -27.27 -8.41 32.48
C ALA A 265 -28.49 -8.27 31.55
N GLU A 266 -28.50 -7.27 30.67
CA GLU A 266 -29.61 -6.98 29.75
C GLU A 266 -29.50 -7.78 28.44
N LYS A 267 -28.34 -7.74 27.78
CA LYS A 267 -28.05 -8.46 26.54
C LYS A 267 -26.60 -9.00 26.58
N PRO A 268 -26.38 -10.22 27.11
CA PRO A 268 -25.04 -10.78 27.30
C PRO A 268 -24.14 -10.74 26.05
N GLN A 269 -24.74 -10.92 24.86
CA GLN A 269 -24.06 -10.93 23.58
C GLN A 269 -23.57 -9.56 23.08
N VAL A 270 -24.10 -8.43 23.60
CA VAL A 270 -23.73 -7.07 23.15
C VAL A 270 -22.37 -6.70 23.71
N LYS A 271 -21.33 -6.64 22.88
CA LYS A 271 -19.94 -6.40 23.33
C LYS A 271 -19.79 -5.00 23.94
N PHE A 272 -19.04 -4.85 25.03
CA PHE A 272 -18.65 -3.54 25.54
C PHE A 272 -17.17 -3.29 25.27
N GLY A 273 -16.83 -2.26 24.52
CA GLY A 273 -15.44 -1.93 24.22
C GLY A 273 -15.04 -0.51 24.60
N LEU A 274 -13.76 -0.37 24.91
CA LEU A 274 -13.15 0.91 25.26
C LEU A 274 -11.96 1.20 24.36
N SER A 275 -11.89 2.42 23.85
CA SER A 275 -10.76 2.96 23.10
C SER A 275 -10.09 4.11 23.86
N PRO A 276 -9.37 3.80 24.95
CA PRO A 276 -8.64 4.82 25.69
C PRO A 276 -7.43 5.33 24.89
N PHE A 277 -6.83 6.40 25.40
CA PHE A 277 -5.54 6.87 24.89
C PHE A 277 -4.50 5.73 24.90
N GLY A 278 -3.57 5.72 23.95
CA GLY A 278 -2.66 4.58 23.77
C GLY A 278 -1.63 4.36 24.87
N ILE A 279 -1.32 5.40 25.66
CA ILE A 279 -0.33 5.35 26.76
C ILE A 279 -1.07 5.41 28.09
N TRP A 280 -0.97 4.37 28.93
CA TRP A 280 -1.51 4.42 30.30
C TRP A 280 -0.81 5.51 31.12
N ARG A 281 0.51 5.39 31.23
CA ARG A 281 1.40 6.35 31.89
C ARG A 281 2.75 6.39 31.18
N PRO A 282 3.47 7.53 31.18
CA PRO A 282 4.86 7.55 30.72
C PRO A 282 5.72 6.63 31.59
N ASN A 283 6.73 6.01 30.98
CA ASN A 283 7.62 5.00 31.53
C ASN A 283 6.99 3.62 31.79
N TYR A 284 5.82 3.34 31.21
CA TYR A 284 5.18 2.01 31.24
C TYR A 284 4.86 1.53 29.82
N PRO A 285 5.74 0.69 29.22
CA PRO A 285 7.03 0.20 29.72
C PRO A 285 8.11 1.32 29.72
N PRO A 286 9.29 1.12 30.34
CA PRO A 286 10.27 2.19 30.59
C PRO A 286 10.69 3.04 29.38
N SER A 287 10.61 2.48 28.16
CA SER A 287 10.95 3.18 26.91
C SER A 287 9.87 4.17 26.43
N ILE A 288 8.62 4.04 26.90
CA ILE A 288 7.50 4.86 26.47
C ILE A 288 7.47 6.19 27.21
N GLN A 289 7.21 7.27 26.48
CA GLN A 289 7.06 8.63 26.98
C GLN A 289 5.80 9.27 26.39
N GLY A 290 5.32 10.35 26.99
CA GLY A 290 4.21 11.14 26.44
C GLY A 290 3.13 11.42 27.47
N PHE A 291 1.91 11.53 26.99
CA PHE A 291 0.76 11.94 27.78
C PHE A 291 0.36 10.87 28.81
N ASP A 292 0.07 11.29 30.05
CA ASP A 292 -0.34 10.44 31.17
C ASP A 292 -1.87 10.44 31.29
N GLN A 293 -2.55 9.47 30.68
CA GLN A 293 -4.02 9.43 30.73
C GLN A 293 -4.54 9.12 32.15
N TYR A 294 -3.78 8.37 32.95
CA TYR A 294 -4.15 8.04 34.33
C TYR A 294 -4.17 9.29 35.22
N GLY A 295 -3.20 10.17 35.02
CA GLY A 295 -3.07 11.42 35.76
C GLY A 295 -3.92 12.57 35.21
N GLN A 296 -4.14 12.64 33.89
CA GLN A 296 -4.73 13.82 33.25
C GLN A 296 -6.16 13.63 32.75
N LEU A 297 -6.53 12.42 32.31
CA LEU A 297 -7.92 12.09 31.92
C LEU A 297 -8.64 11.32 33.03
N TYR A 298 -7.93 10.98 34.10
CA TYR A 298 -8.41 10.14 35.20
C TYR A 298 -9.01 8.81 34.71
N ALA A 299 -8.42 8.31 33.62
CA ALA A 299 -8.76 7.04 33.02
C ALA A 299 -7.86 5.94 33.61
N ASP A 300 -8.39 5.13 34.51
CA ASP A 300 -7.67 3.97 35.03
C ASP A 300 -7.78 2.76 34.08
N ALA A 301 -7.31 3.00 32.86
CA ALA A 301 -7.47 2.09 31.73
C ALA A 301 -6.85 0.71 32.01
N ARG A 302 -5.76 0.66 32.78
CA ARG A 302 -5.13 -0.57 33.23
C ARG A 302 -6.07 -1.39 34.14
N LEU A 303 -6.69 -0.76 35.13
CA LEU A 303 -7.64 -1.43 36.03
C LEU A 303 -8.81 -2.03 35.25
N TRP A 304 -9.43 -1.27 34.34
CA TRP A 304 -10.61 -1.75 33.61
C TRP A 304 -10.32 -3.00 32.77
N LEU A 305 -9.15 -3.05 32.14
CA LEU A 305 -8.68 -4.21 31.41
C LEU A 305 -8.32 -5.37 32.36
N ASN A 306 -7.59 -5.09 33.44
CA ASN A 306 -7.16 -6.08 34.42
C ASN A 306 -8.33 -6.75 35.17
N GLU A 307 -9.46 -6.06 35.32
CA GLU A 307 -10.68 -6.56 35.96
C GLU A 307 -11.70 -7.12 34.94
N GLY A 308 -11.39 -7.03 33.64
CA GLY A 308 -12.21 -7.57 32.57
C GLY A 308 -13.56 -6.86 32.40
N TRP A 309 -13.67 -5.57 32.75
CA TRP A 309 -14.87 -4.73 32.57
C TRP A 309 -15.05 -4.24 31.13
N VAL A 310 -14.63 -5.06 30.18
CA VAL A 310 -14.69 -4.89 28.74
C VAL A 310 -14.70 -6.25 28.08
N ASP A 311 -15.24 -6.31 26.87
CA ASP A 311 -15.14 -7.45 25.96
C ASP A 311 -14.02 -7.25 24.93
N TYR A 312 -13.78 -6.00 24.52
CA TYR A 312 -12.64 -5.68 23.67
C TYR A 312 -11.95 -4.38 24.06
N TRP A 313 -10.64 -4.35 23.83
CA TRP A 313 -9.74 -3.26 24.16
C TRP A 313 -9.13 -2.68 22.89
N THR A 314 -9.32 -1.39 22.67
CA THR A 314 -8.89 -0.70 21.45
C THR A 314 -8.02 0.51 21.78
N PRO A 315 -6.83 0.31 22.38
CA PRO A 315 -5.97 1.43 22.76
C PRO A 315 -5.56 2.20 21.50
N GLN A 316 -5.60 3.54 21.57
CA GLN A 316 -5.30 4.42 20.44
C GLN A 316 -3.78 4.48 20.18
N LEU A 317 -3.24 3.47 19.50
CA LEU A 317 -1.83 3.35 19.14
C LEU A 317 -1.55 4.14 17.85
N TYR A 318 -1.70 5.45 17.92
CA TYR A 318 -1.70 6.34 16.74
C TYR A 318 -0.30 6.80 16.30
N TRP A 319 0.72 6.03 16.63
CA TRP A 319 2.12 6.37 16.38
C TRP A 319 2.79 5.29 15.54
N PRO A 320 3.85 5.64 14.78
CA PRO A 320 4.56 4.70 13.94
C PRO A 320 5.26 3.59 14.73
N ILE A 321 5.52 2.47 14.06
CA ILE A 321 6.27 1.32 14.57
C ILE A 321 7.65 1.75 15.08
N ASN A 322 8.35 2.61 14.32
CA ASN A 322 9.73 3.02 14.60
C ASN A 322 9.87 4.29 15.47
N GLN A 323 8.77 4.84 16.00
CA GLN A 323 8.82 6.01 16.88
C GLN A 323 9.06 5.57 18.33
N ILE A 324 10.33 5.38 18.72
CA ILE A 324 10.73 4.77 20.01
C ILE A 324 9.90 5.23 21.22
N PRO A 325 9.70 6.55 21.48
CA PRO A 325 9.00 6.99 22.69
C PRO A 325 7.49 6.67 22.69
N GLN A 326 6.90 6.29 21.56
CA GLN A 326 5.49 5.90 21.43
C GLN A 326 5.33 4.68 20.50
N SER A 327 6.30 3.78 20.48
CA SER A 327 6.40 2.72 19.47
C SER A 327 5.17 1.81 19.50
N PHE A 328 4.52 1.66 18.34
CA PHE A 328 3.33 0.81 18.17
C PHE A 328 3.49 -0.61 18.73
N PRO A 329 4.49 -1.42 18.31
CA PRO A 329 4.63 -2.80 18.83
C PRO A 329 4.96 -2.84 20.32
N VAL A 330 5.70 -1.85 20.84
CA VAL A 330 6.05 -1.81 22.27
C VAL A 330 4.81 -1.58 23.12
N LEU A 331 3.96 -0.62 22.73
CA LEU A 331 2.69 -0.37 23.41
C LEU A 331 1.71 -1.53 23.25
N LEU A 332 1.62 -2.14 22.07
CA LEU A 332 0.78 -3.32 21.85
C LEU A 332 1.21 -4.48 22.74
N GLY A 333 2.52 -4.74 22.83
CA GLY A 333 3.08 -5.77 23.70
C GLY A 333 2.81 -5.50 25.18
N TRP A 334 2.86 -4.24 25.61
CA TRP A 334 2.54 -3.88 26.99
C TRP A 334 1.06 -4.07 27.31
N TRP A 335 0.14 -3.59 26.46
CA TRP A 335 -1.29 -3.82 26.65
C TRP A 335 -1.67 -5.30 26.62
N LYS A 336 -0.98 -6.11 25.82
CA LYS A 336 -1.13 -7.57 25.85
C LYS A 336 -0.75 -8.16 27.22
N GLN A 337 0.31 -7.66 27.86
CA GLN A 337 0.72 -8.12 29.20
C GLN A 337 -0.28 -7.72 30.28
N GLU A 338 -0.92 -6.55 30.14
CA GLU A 338 -1.96 -6.08 31.06
C GLU A 338 -3.33 -6.76 30.82
N ASN A 339 -3.49 -7.58 29.78
CA ASN A 339 -4.75 -8.25 29.49
C ASN A 339 -4.89 -9.57 30.27
N THR A 340 -5.08 -9.48 31.58
CA THR A 340 -5.14 -10.62 32.51
C THR A 340 -6.35 -11.54 32.30
N HIS A 341 -7.42 -11.04 31.66
CA HIS A 341 -8.64 -11.80 31.37
C HIS A 341 -8.74 -12.30 29.92
N GLY A 342 -7.70 -12.10 29.10
CA GLY A 342 -7.70 -12.56 27.71
C GLY A 342 -8.83 -11.97 26.87
N ARG A 343 -9.20 -10.70 27.12
CA ARG A 343 -10.17 -9.97 26.30
C ARG A 343 -9.62 -9.73 24.90
N HIS A 344 -10.47 -9.38 23.94
CA HIS A 344 -9.99 -9.04 22.61
C HIS A 344 -9.10 -7.79 22.67
N LEU A 345 -7.90 -7.83 22.07
CA LEU A 345 -6.98 -6.69 21.98
C LEU A 345 -6.85 -6.27 20.52
N TRP A 346 -7.59 -5.23 20.14
CA TRP A 346 -7.71 -4.74 18.77
C TRP A 346 -7.27 -3.28 18.70
N PRO A 347 -5.98 -2.99 18.51
CA PRO A 347 -5.46 -1.62 18.58
C PRO A 347 -6.15 -0.67 17.60
N GLY A 348 -6.33 0.57 18.03
CA GLY A 348 -6.74 1.67 17.17
C GLY A 348 -5.54 2.21 16.39
N MET A 349 -5.66 2.31 15.07
CA MET A 349 -4.62 2.80 14.17
C MET A 349 -5.03 4.13 13.53
N SER A 350 -4.14 5.13 13.56
CA SER A 350 -4.37 6.40 12.88
C SER A 350 -3.80 6.35 11.46
N ILE A 351 -4.64 6.01 10.49
CA ILE A 351 -4.22 5.68 9.12
C ILE A 351 -3.98 6.90 8.20
N GLY A 352 -4.22 8.12 8.69
CA GLY A 352 -4.06 9.36 7.90
C GLY A 352 -2.86 10.25 8.30
N ARG A 353 -2.06 9.85 9.29
CA ARG A 353 -0.97 10.70 9.83
C ARG A 353 0.26 10.74 8.92
N ILE A 354 0.61 9.60 8.32
CA ILE A 354 1.70 9.50 7.34
C ILE A 354 1.06 9.48 5.94
N LYS A 355 1.59 10.30 5.02
CA LYS A 355 1.05 10.45 3.66
C LYS A 355 1.87 9.64 2.65
N GLY A 356 1.25 9.32 1.52
CA GLY A 356 1.89 8.62 0.39
C GLY A 356 2.21 7.16 0.72
N GLU A 357 3.08 6.56 -0.10
CA GLU A 357 3.43 5.13 -0.02
C GLU A 357 3.94 4.71 1.36
N LYS A 358 4.76 5.54 2.01
CA LYS A 358 5.23 5.28 3.39
C LYS A 358 4.08 5.14 4.39
N GLY A 359 2.99 5.87 4.17
CA GLY A 359 1.79 5.75 5.01
C GLY A 359 1.04 4.45 4.74
N VAL A 360 0.97 4.03 3.49
CA VAL A 360 0.41 2.73 3.12
C VAL A 360 1.21 1.59 3.76
N ASP A 361 2.54 1.60 3.57
CA ASP A 361 3.43 0.60 4.16
C ASP A 361 3.32 0.57 5.68
N GLU A 362 3.28 1.73 6.35
CA GLU A 362 3.12 1.79 7.81
C GLU A 362 1.83 1.11 8.26
N VAL A 363 0.69 1.37 7.60
CA VAL A 363 -0.59 0.74 7.97
C VAL A 363 -0.53 -0.77 7.74
N ILE A 364 0.00 -1.23 6.60
CA ILE A 364 0.15 -2.67 6.34
C ILE A 364 1.08 -3.31 7.38
N ASN A 365 2.19 -2.66 7.71
CA ASN A 365 3.13 -3.15 8.73
C ASN A 365 2.49 -3.23 10.11
N GLN A 366 1.63 -2.27 10.50
CA GLN A 366 0.91 -2.30 11.79
C GLN A 366 -0.11 -3.45 11.83
N ILE A 367 -0.82 -3.70 10.73
CA ILE A 367 -1.72 -4.86 10.59
C ILE A 367 -0.94 -6.17 10.77
N MET A 368 0.16 -6.33 10.02
CA MET A 368 0.97 -7.55 10.07
C MET A 368 1.65 -7.75 11.44
N THR A 369 2.10 -6.65 12.06
CA THR A 369 2.63 -6.65 13.44
C THR A 369 1.58 -7.13 14.43
N THR A 370 0.35 -6.62 14.32
CA THR A 370 -0.76 -7.02 15.19
C THR A 370 -1.08 -8.51 15.07
N ARG A 371 -1.15 -9.04 13.83
CA ARG A 371 -1.33 -10.48 13.57
C ARG A 371 -0.23 -11.34 14.19
N GLY A 372 1.03 -10.89 14.12
CA GLY A 372 2.15 -11.60 14.72
C GLY A 372 2.16 -11.57 16.25
N MET A 373 1.73 -10.46 16.87
CA MET A 373 1.77 -10.28 18.32
C MET A 373 0.53 -10.81 19.05
N VAL A 374 -0.63 -10.82 18.38
CA VAL A 374 -1.93 -11.24 18.95
C VAL A 374 -2.60 -12.28 18.03
N PRO A 375 -2.00 -13.46 17.82
CA PRO A 375 -2.48 -14.44 16.83
C PRO A 375 -3.77 -15.18 17.24
N GLU A 376 -4.13 -15.19 18.52
CA GLU A 376 -5.29 -15.93 19.05
C GLU A 376 -6.64 -15.26 18.76
N GLY A 377 -6.61 -13.95 18.49
CA GLY A 377 -7.81 -13.15 18.18
C GLY A 377 -7.43 -11.83 17.54
N PRO A 378 -6.77 -11.86 16.35
CA PRO A 378 -6.24 -10.65 15.74
C PRO A 378 -7.37 -9.70 15.36
N GLY A 379 -7.05 -8.42 15.28
CA GLY A 379 -7.99 -7.40 14.85
C GLY A 379 -7.48 -6.01 15.15
N HIS A 380 -8.18 -5.00 14.65
CA HIS A 380 -7.81 -3.60 14.78
C HIS A 380 -8.95 -2.70 14.30
N ALA A 381 -8.89 -1.43 14.68
CA ALA A 381 -9.84 -0.41 14.27
C ALA A 381 -9.13 0.78 13.61
N HIS A 382 -9.67 1.25 12.48
CA HIS A 382 -9.07 2.29 11.64
C HIS A 382 -9.66 3.66 11.97
N TRP A 383 -8.83 4.58 12.43
CA TRP A 383 -9.15 6.00 12.60
C TRP A 383 -8.69 6.80 11.37
N SER A 384 -9.59 7.21 10.48
CA SER A 384 -11.05 6.95 10.47
C SER A 384 -11.51 6.57 9.06
N ILE A 385 -12.79 6.24 8.91
CA ILE A 385 -13.39 5.92 7.60
C ILE A 385 -13.14 7.01 6.55
N GLY A 386 -13.07 8.28 6.96
CA GLY A 386 -12.82 9.40 6.05
C GLY A 386 -11.43 9.37 5.41
N VAL A 387 -10.45 8.65 5.99
CA VAL A 387 -9.17 8.40 5.33
C VAL A 387 -9.31 7.33 4.27
N LEU A 388 -10.04 6.25 4.55
CA LEU A 388 -10.31 5.17 3.59
C LEU A 388 -11.04 5.69 2.34
N GLN A 389 -11.99 6.61 2.49
CA GLN A 389 -12.71 7.22 1.37
C GLN A 389 -11.85 8.09 0.46
N ARG A 390 -10.72 8.62 0.95
CA ARG A 390 -9.92 9.63 0.23
C ARG A 390 -8.53 9.13 -0.18
N ASN A 391 -8.22 7.87 0.12
CA ASN A 391 -6.90 7.30 -0.09
C ASN A 391 -7.03 5.93 -0.78
N ASP A 392 -7.28 5.98 -2.09
CA ASP A 392 -7.51 4.80 -2.93
C ASP A 392 -6.34 3.81 -2.88
N SER A 393 -5.09 4.30 -2.83
CA SER A 393 -3.92 3.43 -2.77
C SER A 393 -3.82 2.67 -1.46
N LEU A 394 -4.20 3.29 -0.33
CA LEU A 394 -4.30 2.59 0.95
C LEU A 394 -5.42 1.55 0.93
N LEU A 395 -6.60 1.93 0.45
CA LEU A 395 -7.75 1.04 0.39
C LEU A 395 -7.46 -0.19 -0.49
N GLN A 396 -6.90 0.04 -1.68
CA GLN A 396 -6.46 -1.01 -2.60
C GLN A 396 -5.40 -1.92 -1.96
N ALA A 397 -4.37 -1.35 -1.33
CA ALA A 397 -3.32 -2.14 -0.69
C ALA A 397 -3.85 -3.02 0.46
N ILE A 398 -4.82 -2.52 1.23
CA ILE A 398 -5.50 -3.30 2.27
C ILE A 398 -6.32 -4.43 1.62
N ALA A 399 -7.14 -4.10 0.62
CA ALA A 399 -8.05 -5.04 -0.04
C ALA A 399 -7.32 -6.15 -0.81
N GLU A 400 -6.24 -5.83 -1.52
CA GLU A 400 -5.45 -6.80 -2.28
C GLU A 400 -4.44 -7.56 -1.40
N GLY A 401 -4.06 -6.98 -0.26
CA GLY A 401 -3.12 -7.53 0.70
C GLY A 401 -3.80 -8.21 1.89
N PRO A 402 -3.73 -7.63 3.10
CA PRO A 402 -4.16 -8.30 4.32
C PRO A 402 -5.65 -8.66 4.34
N TYR A 403 -6.52 -7.92 3.63
CA TYR A 403 -7.97 -8.16 3.63
C TYR A 403 -8.46 -8.90 2.38
N ARG A 404 -7.57 -9.53 1.62
CA ARG A 404 -7.93 -10.23 0.38
C ARG A 404 -9.03 -11.28 0.54
N ARG A 405 -9.12 -11.90 1.72
CA ARG A 405 -10.18 -12.88 2.03
C ARG A 405 -11.12 -12.33 3.11
N PRO A 406 -12.42 -12.62 3.03
CA PRO A 406 -13.37 -12.24 4.06
C PRO A 406 -13.05 -12.95 5.37
N ALA A 407 -13.21 -12.28 6.50
CA ALA A 407 -12.93 -12.84 7.82
C ALA A 407 -14.15 -12.78 8.73
N LEU A 408 -14.34 -13.83 9.53
CA LEU A 408 -15.27 -13.82 10.66
C LEU A 408 -14.66 -13.02 11.82
N VAL A 409 -15.51 -12.48 12.69
CA VAL A 409 -15.03 -11.88 13.94
C VAL A 409 -14.52 -13.02 14.86
N PRO A 410 -13.37 -12.84 15.55
CA PRO A 410 -12.88 -13.83 16.51
C PRO A 410 -13.91 -14.14 17.62
N PRO A 411 -14.06 -15.40 18.04
CA PRO A 411 -15.03 -15.76 19.06
C PRO A 411 -14.73 -15.09 20.40
N SER A 412 -15.77 -14.75 21.15
CA SER A 412 -15.70 -14.20 22.51
C SER A 412 -16.17 -15.24 23.53
N PRO A 413 -15.35 -16.26 23.85
CA PRO A 413 -15.77 -17.41 24.67
C PRO A 413 -16.18 -17.05 26.10
N TRP A 414 -15.77 -15.88 26.62
CA TRP A 414 -16.20 -15.41 27.93
C TRP A 414 -17.62 -14.82 27.95
N LEU A 415 -18.19 -14.49 26.79
CA LEU A 415 -19.58 -14.06 26.67
C LEU A 415 -20.51 -15.27 26.53
N ASP A 416 -20.14 -16.16 25.62
CA ASP A 416 -20.78 -17.44 25.41
C ASP A 416 -19.76 -18.34 24.68
N ASN A 417 -19.62 -19.58 25.12
CA ASN A 417 -18.76 -20.58 24.49
C ASN A 417 -19.58 -21.74 23.88
N THR A 418 -20.89 -21.56 23.76
CA THR A 418 -21.81 -22.53 23.16
C THR A 418 -21.82 -22.32 21.66
N ALA A 419 -21.49 -23.37 20.91
CA ALA A 419 -21.66 -23.37 19.47
C ALA A 419 -23.16 -23.40 19.11
N PRO A 420 -23.60 -22.66 18.07
CA PRO A 420 -24.96 -22.78 17.59
C PRO A 420 -25.22 -24.19 17.02
N PRO A 421 -26.49 -24.61 16.89
CA PRO A 421 -26.83 -25.87 16.23
C PRO A 421 -26.29 -25.93 14.79
N ALA A 422 -25.94 -27.13 14.34
CA ALA A 422 -25.51 -27.34 12.96
C ALA A 422 -26.63 -26.91 11.99
N PRO A 423 -26.34 -26.08 10.97
CA PRO A 423 -27.38 -25.55 10.10
C PRO A 423 -27.91 -26.61 9.14
N THR A 424 -29.12 -26.40 8.63
CA THR A 424 -29.60 -27.06 7.41
C THR A 424 -29.58 -26.07 6.25
N ALA A 425 -29.43 -26.56 5.03
CA ALA A 425 -29.42 -25.72 3.83
C ALA A 425 -30.06 -26.44 2.65
N ASN A 426 -30.62 -25.65 1.74
CA ASN A 426 -30.96 -26.10 0.40
C ASN A 426 -29.76 -25.84 -0.53
N MET A 427 -29.54 -26.75 -1.46
CA MET A 427 -28.59 -26.56 -2.54
C MET A 427 -29.32 -26.75 -3.87
N GLU A 428 -29.19 -25.75 -4.72
CA GLU A 428 -29.76 -25.73 -6.06
C GLU A 428 -28.64 -25.47 -7.08
N MET A 429 -28.76 -26.06 -8.26
CA MET A 429 -27.88 -25.71 -9.38
C MET A 429 -28.43 -24.50 -10.11
N GLU A 430 -27.58 -23.48 -10.31
CA GLU A 430 -27.91 -22.26 -11.06
C GLU A 430 -26.84 -22.01 -12.12
N MET A 431 -27.22 -21.45 -13.28
CA MET A 431 -26.28 -21.01 -14.30
C MET A 431 -26.00 -19.52 -14.12
N GLN A 432 -24.75 -19.14 -13.85
CA GLN A 432 -24.31 -17.75 -13.77
C GLN A 432 -23.24 -17.50 -14.82
N GLU A 433 -23.50 -16.58 -15.75
CA GLU A 433 -22.58 -16.24 -16.86
C GLU A 433 -22.07 -17.45 -17.67
N GLY A 434 -22.91 -18.49 -17.81
CA GLY A 434 -22.55 -19.73 -18.50
C GLY A 434 -21.73 -20.73 -17.67
N GLN A 435 -21.47 -20.44 -16.39
CA GLN A 435 -20.88 -21.37 -15.44
C GLN A 435 -21.95 -22.00 -14.52
N PRO A 436 -21.90 -23.32 -14.28
CA PRO A 436 -22.78 -23.96 -13.32
C PRO A 436 -22.28 -23.72 -11.88
N MET A 437 -23.19 -23.25 -11.04
CA MET A 437 -22.95 -22.88 -9.65
C MET A 437 -23.82 -23.75 -8.73
N ALA A 438 -23.27 -24.19 -7.60
CA ALA A 438 -24.02 -24.65 -6.45
C ALA A 438 -24.43 -23.43 -5.62
N LYS A 439 -25.73 -23.13 -5.59
CA LYS A 439 -26.32 -22.11 -4.74
C LYS A 439 -26.72 -22.73 -3.41
N VAL A 440 -26.00 -22.39 -2.35
CA VAL A 440 -26.27 -22.89 -0.99
C VAL A 440 -27.01 -21.82 -0.21
N SER A 441 -28.22 -22.14 0.26
CA SER A 441 -29.06 -21.23 1.04
C SER A 441 -29.42 -21.87 2.39
N PRO A 442 -28.98 -21.30 3.53
CA PRO A 442 -29.37 -21.79 4.85
C PRO A 442 -30.90 -21.75 5.04
N THR A 443 -31.48 -22.79 5.64
CA THR A 443 -32.94 -22.89 5.87
C THR A 443 -33.35 -22.61 7.31
N GLN A 444 -32.42 -22.68 8.27
CA GLN A 444 -32.64 -22.30 9.66
C GLN A 444 -31.87 -21.03 10.00
N THR A 445 -32.58 -19.95 10.37
CA THR A 445 -32.00 -18.61 10.59
C THR A 445 -31.99 -18.12 12.04
N GLY A 446 -32.76 -18.73 12.94
CA GLY A 446 -33.10 -18.10 14.23
C GLY A 446 -31.99 -17.96 15.29
N GLN A 447 -30.89 -18.73 15.21
CA GLN A 447 -29.79 -18.69 16.20
C GLN A 447 -28.42 -18.36 15.59
N ALA A 448 -28.34 -18.23 14.27
CA ALA A 448 -27.12 -17.92 13.55
C ALA A 448 -27.10 -16.44 13.18
N PHE A 449 -25.96 -15.79 13.39
CA PHE A 449 -25.71 -14.43 12.91
C PHE A 449 -25.16 -14.44 11.48
N ARG A 450 -24.33 -15.44 11.15
CA ARG A 450 -23.75 -15.68 9.83
C ARG A 450 -23.61 -17.18 9.57
N TRP A 451 -23.23 -17.55 8.36
CA TRP A 451 -22.81 -18.91 8.02
C TRP A 451 -21.49 -18.90 7.26
N ALA A 452 -20.75 -20.00 7.33
CA ALA A 452 -19.58 -20.22 6.49
C ALA A 452 -19.79 -21.48 5.65
N ALA A 453 -19.69 -21.32 4.33
CA ALA A 453 -19.71 -22.42 3.39
C ALA A 453 -18.27 -22.81 3.06
N TYR A 454 -17.86 -24.02 3.46
CA TYR A 454 -16.56 -24.61 3.17
C TYR A 454 -16.69 -25.56 2.00
N PHE A 455 -15.84 -25.41 1.01
CA PHE A 455 -15.94 -26.21 -0.20
C PHE A 455 -14.58 -26.61 -0.75
N ARG A 456 -14.57 -27.75 -1.44
CA ARG A 456 -13.35 -28.36 -1.94
C ARG A 456 -13.43 -28.62 -3.44
N HIS A 457 -12.49 -28.05 -4.18
CA HIS A 457 -12.28 -28.37 -5.59
C HIS A 457 -11.06 -29.28 -5.72
N GLY A 458 -11.28 -30.57 -6.03
CA GLY A 458 -10.20 -31.56 -6.06
C GLY A 458 -9.50 -31.70 -4.70
N SER A 459 -8.26 -31.22 -4.56
CA SER A 459 -7.51 -31.22 -3.29
C SER A 459 -7.49 -29.87 -2.56
N VAL A 460 -8.06 -28.82 -3.15
CA VAL A 460 -7.96 -27.45 -2.64
C VAL A 460 -9.23 -27.06 -1.92
N TRP A 461 -9.08 -26.58 -0.69
CA TRP A 461 -10.14 -26.05 0.15
C TRP A 461 -10.27 -24.53 0.01
N ASP A 462 -11.50 -24.04 0.07
CA ASP A 462 -11.84 -22.61 0.06
C ASP A 462 -13.11 -22.39 0.90
N TYR A 463 -13.48 -21.13 1.14
CA TYR A 463 -14.71 -20.80 1.86
C TYR A 463 -15.33 -19.48 1.41
N GLN A 464 -16.64 -19.34 1.66
CA GLN A 464 -17.38 -18.09 1.53
C GLN A 464 -18.20 -17.85 2.81
N ILE A 465 -18.37 -16.58 3.19
CA ILE A 465 -19.21 -16.18 4.32
C ILE A 465 -20.58 -15.75 3.76
N ILE A 466 -21.64 -16.29 4.34
CA ILE A 466 -23.04 -15.96 4.01
C ILE A 466 -23.58 -15.04 5.11
N ASN A 467 -24.15 -13.91 4.69
CA ASN A 467 -24.70 -12.88 5.57
C ASN A 467 -26.22 -12.74 5.36
N ALA A 468 -26.91 -12.09 6.29
CA ALA A 468 -28.37 -11.96 6.23
C ALA A 468 -28.90 -11.26 4.95
N GLY A 469 -28.21 -10.22 4.45
CA GLY A 469 -28.61 -9.54 3.21
C GLY A 469 -28.17 -10.24 1.92
N SER A 470 -27.33 -11.27 2.02
CA SER A 470 -26.92 -12.13 0.90
C SER A 470 -27.13 -13.59 1.31
N PRO A 471 -28.38 -14.08 1.34
CA PRO A 471 -28.77 -15.31 2.03
C PRO A 471 -28.34 -16.61 1.33
N SER A 472 -27.42 -16.52 0.37
CA SER A 472 -26.88 -17.67 -0.34
C SER A 472 -25.44 -17.45 -0.77
N ALA A 473 -24.64 -18.52 -0.75
CA ALA A 473 -23.34 -18.56 -1.43
C ALA A 473 -23.50 -19.18 -2.82
N LEU A 474 -22.81 -18.61 -3.81
CA LEU A 474 -22.68 -19.18 -5.16
C LEU A 474 -21.28 -19.77 -5.30
N ILE A 475 -21.21 -21.09 -5.39
CA ILE A 475 -19.97 -21.84 -5.40
C ILE A 475 -19.83 -22.53 -6.77
N PRO A 476 -18.79 -22.24 -7.57
CA PRO A 476 -18.63 -22.91 -8.86
C PRO A 476 -18.59 -24.43 -8.72
N LEU A 477 -19.28 -25.17 -9.59
CA LEU A 477 -19.14 -26.63 -9.61
C LEU A 477 -17.78 -27.08 -10.15
N PHE A 478 -17.10 -26.22 -10.91
CA PHE A 478 -15.80 -26.49 -11.50
C PHE A 478 -14.86 -25.31 -11.29
N LYS A 479 -13.62 -25.59 -10.89
CA LYS A 479 -12.55 -24.60 -10.77
C LYS A 479 -11.43 -24.99 -11.71
N VAL A 480 -10.91 -24.04 -12.48
CA VAL A 480 -9.76 -24.29 -13.37
C VAL A 480 -8.55 -24.68 -12.53
N LYS A 481 -7.89 -25.77 -12.89
CA LYS A 481 -6.64 -26.20 -12.27
C LYS A 481 -5.54 -25.18 -12.58
N PRO A 482 -4.79 -24.69 -11.57
CA PRO A 482 -3.67 -23.78 -11.81
C PRO A 482 -2.71 -24.35 -12.86
N GLY A 483 -2.42 -23.56 -13.91
CA GLY A 483 -1.52 -23.95 -15.00
C GLY A 483 -2.08 -25.01 -15.98
N ALA A 484 -3.33 -25.44 -15.86
CA ALA A 484 -3.90 -26.46 -16.75
C ALA A 484 -4.38 -25.90 -18.10
N LEU A 485 -4.57 -24.58 -18.21
CA LEU A 485 -4.83 -23.93 -19.48
C LEU A 485 -3.51 -23.47 -20.11
N PRO A 486 -3.22 -23.85 -21.36
CA PRO A 486 -2.18 -23.21 -22.14
C PRO A 486 -2.57 -21.76 -22.47
N LYS A 487 -1.57 -20.88 -22.67
CA LYS A 487 -1.78 -19.44 -22.96
C LYS A 487 -2.50 -19.18 -24.29
N GLU A 488 -2.37 -20.09 -25.25
CA GLU A 488 -3.07 -20.05 -26.54
C GLU A 488 -4.02 -21.24 -26.65
N LYS A 489 -5.10 -21.05 -27.42
CA LYS A 489 -6.04 -22.13 -27.76
C LYS A 489 -5.30 -23.19 -28.59
N PRO A 490 -5.15 -24.43 -28.09
CA PRO A 490 -4.50 -25.49 -28.84
C PRO A 490 -5.38 -25.94 -30.01
N GLU A 491 -4.76 -26.54 -31.04
CA GLU A 491 -5.49 -27.14 -32.17
C GLU A 491 -6.47 -28.23 -31.70
N GLU A 492 -6.11 -28.94 -30.63
CA GLU A 492 -6.93 -29.93 -29.95
C GLU A 492 -7.28 -29.46 -28.54
N ILE A 493 -8.58 -29.21 -28.29
CA ILE A 493 -9.06 -28.74 -26.99
C ILE A 493 -8.87 -29.85 -25.94
N PRO A 494 -8.15 -29.59 -24.84
CA PRO A 494 -7.95 -30.59 -23.79
C PRO A 494 -9.30 -31.04 -23.23
N ALA A 495 -9.39 -32.31 -22.86
CA ALA A 495 -10.58 -32.86 -22.26
C ALA A 495 -10.89 -32.14 -20.91
N PRO A 496 -12.16 -31.86 -20.57
CA PRO A 496 -12.53 -31.12 -19.36
C PRO A 496 -11.89 -31.62 -18.07
N GLU A 497 -11.71 -32.94 -17.94
CA GLU A 497 -11.08 -33.60 -16.80
C GLU A 497 -9.60 -33.23 -16.60
N SER A 498 -8.91 -32.82 -17.66
CA SER A 498 -7.52 -32.34 -17.57
C SER A 498 -7.43 -30.88 -17.08
N VAL A 499 -8.50 -30.10 -17.28
CA VAL A 499 -8.52 -28.64 -17.07
C VAL A 499 -9.21 -28.25 -15.77
N TYR A 500 -10.31 -28.91 -15.42
CA TYR A 500 -11.11 -28.58 -14.26
C TYR A 500 -10.87 -29.50 -13.07
N SER A 501 -10.95 -28.93 -11.88
CA SER A 501 -11.17 -29.63 -10.63
C SER A 501 -12.64 -29.48 -10.23
N PRO A 502 -13.38 -30.57 -10.07
CA PRO A 502 -14.77 -30.48 -9.68
C PRO A 502 -14.93 -30.20 -8.19
N LEU A 503 -16.07 -29.64 -7.82
CA LEU A 503 -16.54 -29.51 -6.45
C LEU A 503 -16.83 -30.92 -5.90
N THR A 504 -16.03 -31.38 -4.95
CA THR A 504 -16.13 -32.74 -4.39
C THR A 504 -16.75 -32.78 -3.01
N GLU A 505 -16.63 -31.69 -2.26
CA GLU A 505 -17.18 -31.59 -0.91
C GLU A 505 -17.70 -30.18 -0.65
N LEU A 506 -18.81 -30.09 0.09
CA LEU A 506 -19.45 -28.85 0.48
C LEU A 506 -20.04 -29.02 1.88
N TYR A 507 -19.65 -28.12 2.78
CA TYR A 507 -20.12 -28.11 4.16
C TYR A 507 -20.59 -26.71 4.53
N LEU A 508 -21.56 -26.65 5.43
CA LEU A 508 -22.06 -25.39 5.98
C LEU A 508 -21.95 -25.41 7.50
N THR A 509 -21.45 -24.31 8.09
CA THR A 509 -21.49 -24.05 9.52
C THR A 509 -22.31 -22.80 9.80
N ALA A 510 -22.90 -22.73 11.00
CA ALA A 510 -23.53 -21.54 11.53
C ALA A 510 -22.57 -20.83 12.49
N VAL A 511 -22.58 -19.50 12.49
CA VAL A 511 -21.75 -18.67 13.37
C VAL A 511 -22.66 -17.82 14.23
N SER A 512 -22.52 -17.91 15.56
CA SER A 512 -23.28 -17.12 16.52
C SER A 512 -22.81 -15.66 16.52
N ARG A 513 -23.59 -14.79 17.16
CA ARG A 513 -23.23 -13.36 17.33
C ARG A 513 -21.99 -13.13 18.20
N THR A 514 -21.65 -14.09 19.05
CA THR A 514 -20.40 -14.12 19.84
C THR A 514 -19.24 -14.77 19.09
N GLY A 515 -19.44 -15.20 17.84
CA GLY A 515 -18.41 -15.74 16.95
C GLY A 515 -18.19 -17.25 17.05
N ASN A 516 -18.96 -17.97 17.87
CA ASN A 516 -18.86 -19.43 17.99
C ASN A 516 -19.42 -20.12 16.74
N GLU A 517 -18.77 -21.19 16.31
CA GLU A 517 -19.11 -21.88 15.08
C GLU A 517 -19.64 -23.29 15.35
N SER A 518 -20.72 -23.67 14.66
CA SER A 518 -21.37 -24.96 14.81
C SER A 518 -20.49 -26.11 14.31
N SER A 519 -20.89 -27.34 14.63
CA SER A 519 -20.45 -28.49 13.84
C SER A 519 -20.89 -28.32 12.37
N PRO A 520 -20.10 -28.83 11.41
CA PRO A 520 -20.39 -28.71 9.98
C PRO A 520 -21.52 -29.66 9.56
N THR A 521 -22.39 -29.19 8.66
CA THR A 521 -23.38 -30.02 7.97
C THR A 521 -22.92 -30.22 6.53
N ALA A 522 -22.74 -31.48 6.13
CA ALA A 522 -22.44 -31.84 4.74
C ALA A 522 -23.65 -31.55 3.84
N ILE A 523 -23.43 -30.84 2.74
CA ILE A 523 -24.44 -30.53 1.76
C ILE A 523 -24.29 -31.53 0.60
N PRO A 524 -25.33 -32.35 0.32
CA PRO A 524 -25.27 -33.29 -0.78
C PRO A 524 -25.02 -32.58 -2.12
N LEU A 525 -24.05 -33.08 -2.88
CA LEU A 525 -23.76 -32.63 -4.23
C LEU A 525 -24.42 -33.57 -5.24
N PRO A 526 -24.78 -33.09 -6.44
CA PRO A 526 -25.28 -33.95 -7.51
C PRO A 526 -24.20 -34.96 -7.92
N GLU A 527 -24.61 -36.04 -8.60
CA GLU A 527 -23.64 -36.96 -9.20
C GLU A 527 -22.70 -36.20 -10.12
N PHE A 528 -21.42 -36.53 -9.99
CA PHE A 528 -20.36 -35.84 -10.68
C PHE A 528 -20.37 -36.18 -12.19
N ASP A 529 -20.51 -35.17 -13.05
CA ASP A 529 -20.44 -35.32 -14.51
C ASP A 529 -19.67 -34.16 -15.15
N TYR A 530 -18.54 -34.47 -15.81
CA TYR A 530 -17.75 -33.48 -16.57
C TYR A 530 -18.50 -32.88 -17.76
N ASN A 531 -19.58 -33.50 -18.25
CA ASN A 531 -20.44 -32.91 -19.29
C ASN A 531 -21.15 -31.64 -18.82
N LEU A 532 -21.24 -31.41 -17.51
CA LEU A 532 -21.78 -30.18 -16.94
C LEU A 532 -20.75 -29.06 -16.91
N ALA A 533 -19.45 -29.34 -17.07
CA ALA A 533 -18.41 -28.32 -17.04
C ALA A 533 -18.59 -27.31 -18.18
N PRO A 534 -18.27 -26.02 -17.97
CA PRO A 534 -18.25 -25.06 -19.07
C PRO A 534 -17.30 -25.56 -20.17
N PRO A 535 -17.63 -25.41 -21.46
CA PRO A 535 -16.77 -25.87 -22.54
C PRO A 535 -15.35 -25.34 -22.34
N VAL A 536 -14.33 -26.20 -22.33
CA VAL A 536 -12.92 -25.77 -22.19
C VAL A 536 -12.55 -24.75 -23.27
N ALA A 537 -13.14 -24.88 -24.46
CA ALA A 537 -13.03 -23.92 -25.55
C ALA A 537 -13.43 -22.47 -25.17
N SER A 538 -14.34 -22.29 -24.19
CA SER A 538 -14.79 -20.99 -23.68
C SER A 538 -13.87 -20.38 -22.61
N LEU A 539 -12.99 -21.18 -22.00
CA LEU A 539 -11.96 -20.71 -21.08
C LEU A 539 -10.77 -20.09 -21.80
N PHE A 540 -10.52 -20.55 -23.03
CA PHE A 540 -9.67 -19.80 -23.91
C PHE A 540 -10.39 -18.49 -24.18
N PRO A 541 -9.73 -17.35 -24.00
CA PRO A 541 -10.29 -16.13 -24.50
C PRO A 541 -10.64 -16.39 -25.97
N GLU A 542 -11.91 -16.22 -26.33
CA GLU A 542 -12.23 -15.83 -27.70
C GLU A 542 -11.21 -14.74 -28.06
N PRO A 543 -10.72 -14.65 -29.30
CA PRO A 543 -10.14 -13.41 -29.78
C PRO A 543 -11.27 -12.36 -29.84
N LYS A 544 -11.84 -12.02 -28.68
CA LYS A 544 -12.20 -10.67 -28.37
C LYS A 544 -10.89 -9.92 -28.53
N PRO A 545 -10.74 -9.03 -29.52
CA PRO A 545 -9.88 -7.90 -29.24
C PRO A 545 -10.35 -7.42 -27.86
N MET A 546 -9.48 -7.50 -26.88
CA MET A 546 -9.69 -6.75 -25.68
C MET A 546 -9.62 -5.30 -26.15
N GLU A 547 -10.75 -4.77 -26.62
CA GLU A 547 -11.04 -3.36 -26.68
C GLU A 547 -11.23 -2.89 -25.23
N ILE A 548 -10.21 -3.07 -24.39
CA ILE A 548 -9.70 -1.85 -23.79
C ILE A 548 -9.16 -1.15 -25.01
N ALA A 549 -9.89 -0.17 -25.54
CA ALA A 549 -9.33 0.70 -26.54
C ALA A 549 -7.97 1.11 -25.96
N GLY A 550 -6.89 0.56 -26.52
CA GLY A 550 -5.56 1.01 -26.17
C GLY A 550 -5.62 2.52 -26.33
N PRO A 551 -4.92 3.29 -25.46
CA PRO A 551 -4.90 4.73 -25.64
C PRO A 551 -4.66 5.01 -27.12
N ASN A 552 -5.43 5.93 -27.71
CA ASN A 552 -5.28 6.27 -29.12
C ASN A 552 -3.92 6.96 -29.28
N LEU A 553 -2.87 6.14 -29.40
CA LEU A 553 -1.51 6.59 -29.43
C LEU A 553 -1.13 6.94 -30.86
N PRO A 554 -0.34 8.02 -31.06
CA PRO A 554 0.27 8.29 -32.35
C PRO A 554 1.02 7.04 -32.82
N LYS A 555 0.80 6.65 -34.08
CA LYS A 555 1.52 5.52 -34.67
C LYS A 555 3.02 5.85 -34.71
N PRO A 556 3.89 5.11 -34.00
CA PRO A 556 5.33 5.37 -34.04
C PRO A 556 5.88 5.17 -35.45
N LYS A 557 6.86 5.99 -35.83
CA LYS A 557 7.63 5.83 -37.07
C LYS A 557 8.77 4.83 -36.91
N VAL A 558 9.13 4.52 -35.66
CA VAL A 558 10.19 3.58 -35.30
C VAL A 558 9.57 2.34 -34.66
N ARG A 559 10.01 1.16 -35.11
CA ARG A 559 9.74 -0.12 -34.47
C ARG A 559 10.93 -0.52 -33.62
N LEU A 560 10.70 -0.73 -32.34
CA LEU A 560 11.73 -0.98 -31.32
C LEU A 560 12.32 -2.38 -31.44
N GLY A 561 13.53 -2.60 -30.90
CA GLY A 561 14.19 -3.91 -30.90
C GLY A 561 13.32 -5.02 -30.29
N VAL A 562 12.56 -4.73 -29.23
CA VAL A 562 11.62 -5.68 -28.63
C VAL A 562 10.50 -6.10 -29.57
N GLU A 563 9.96 -5.16 -30.36
CA GLU A 563 8.90 -5.46 -31.33
C GLU A 563 9.46 -6.28 -32.50
N VAL A 564 10.67 -5.96 -32.97
CA VAL A 564 11.36 -6.74 -34.02
C VAL A 564 11.69 -8.15 -33.52
N LEU A 565 12.16 -8.30 -32.27
CA LEU A 565 12.42 -9.60 -31.66
C LEU A 565 11.15 -10.45 -31.66
N LEU A 566 10.05 -9.92 -31.13
CA LEU A 566 8.82 -10.68 -30.94
C LEU A 566 8.11 -11.01 -32.26
N THR A 567 8.21 -10.14 -33.27
CA THR A 567 7.50 -10.32 -34.54
C THR A 567 8.32 -11.04 -35.61
N GLU A 568 9.65 -10.92 -35.59
CA GLU A 568 10.50 -11.39 -36.71
C GLU A 568 11.64 -12.31 -36.28
N GLN A 569 12.08 -12.26 -35.03
CA GLN A 569 13.28 -12.99 -34.56
C GLN A 569 13.05 -13.81 -33.28
N LEU A 570 11.80 -14.25 -33.06
CA LEU A 570 11.41 -14.94 -31.84
C LEU A 570 12.21 -16.23 -31.59
N SER A 571 12.71 -16.86 -32.65
CA SER A 571 13.58 -18.05 -32.59
C SER A 571 14.88 -17.82 -31.80
N LEU A 572 15.32 -16.57 -31.62
CA LEU A 572 16.49 -16.25 -30.80
C LEU A 572 16.30 -16.65 -29.33
N ILE A 573 15.06 -16.64 -28.84
CA ILE A 573 14.72 -16.82 -27.41
C ILE A 573 13.66 -17.91 -27.16
N ARG A 574 12.99 -18.43 -28.21
CA ARG A 574 11.98 -19.48 -28.07
C ARG A 574 12.56 -20.77 -27.50
N GLY A 575 11.90 -21.31 -26.48
CA GLY A 575 12.32 -22.53 -25.78
C GLY A 575 13.54 -22.36 -24.87
N LYS A 576 13.98 -21.13 -24.59
CA LYS A 576 15.09 -20.81 -23.71
C LYS A 576 14.60 -20.20 -22.40
N ARG A 577 15.36 -20.37 -21.32
CA ARG A 577 15.22 -19.61 -20.07
C ARG A 577 15.81 -18.23 -20.27
N VAL A 578 14.97 -17.22 -20.31
CA VAL A 578 15.31 -15.84 -20.64
C VAL A 578 15.56 -15.05 -19.37
N GLY A 579 16.75 -14.46 -19.25
CA GLY A 579 17.02 -13.36 -18.32
C GLY A 579 16.77 -12.01 -18.99
N LEU A 580 16.30 -11.01 -18.25
CA LEU A 580 16.08 -9.66 -18.78
C LEU A 580 16.66 -8.58 -17.85
N ILE A 581 17.59 -7.78 -18.37
CA ILE A 581 18.01 -6.50 -17.79
C ILE A 581 17.10 -5.40 -18.31
N THR A 582 16.33 -4.77 -17.41
CA THR A 582 15.26 -3.83 -17.79
C THR A 582 14.95 -2.81 -16.69
N ASN A 583 14.16 -1.80 -17.03
CA ASN A 583 13.52 -0.88 -16.08
C ASN A 583 12.16 -0.40 -16.62
N ALA A 584 11.55 0.58 -15.96
CA ALA A 584 10.24 1.14 -16.34
C ALA A 584 10.18 1.75 -17.76
N SER A 585 11.31 2.18 -18.32
CA SER A 585 11.34 2.78 -19.67
C SER A 585 11.25 1.75 -20.80
N ALA A 586 11.42 0.47 -20.49
CA ALA A 586 11.41 -0.61 -21.45
C ALA A 586 9.97 -1.01 -21.78
N VAL A 587 9.36 -0.26 -22.69
CA VAL A 587 8.01 -0.52 -23.23
C VAL A 587 8.01 -0.62 -24.75
N ASP A 588 7.00 -1.27 -25.33
CA ASP A 588 6.73 -1.22 -26.79
C ASP A 588 6.08 0.12 -27.21
N GLY A 589 5.80 0.26 -28.51
CA GLY A 589 5.10 1.45 -29.03
C GLY A 589 3.67 1.62 -28.51
N GLN A 590 3.15 0.68 -27.70
CA GLN A 590 1.84 0.71 -27.06
C GLN A 590 1.93 0.83 -25.54
N LEU A 591 3.11 1.19 -25.00
CA LEU A 591 3.38 1.35 -23.58
C LEU A 591 3.28 0.06 -22.74
N ARG A 592 3.33 -1.12 -23.38
CA ARG A 592 3.38 -2.40 -22.65
C ARG A 592 4.82 -2.71 -22.28
N SER A 593 5.06 -3.07 -21.02
CA SER A 593 6.41 -3.39 -20.52
C SER A 593 7.00 -4.60 -21.23
N THR A 594 8.29 -4.56 -21.54
CA THR A 594 9.03 -5.72 -22.08
C THR A 594 8.98 -6.93 -21.14
N ILE A 595 8.89 -6.71 -19.83
CA ILE A 595 8.67 -7.79 -18.84
C ILE A 595 7.38 -8.53 -19.17
N ASP A 596 6.29 -7.78 -19.33
CA ASP A 596 4.96 -8.32 -19.54
C ASP A 596 4.85 -8.94 -20.94
N LEU A 597 5.42 -8.27 -21.96
CA LEU A 597 5.47 -8.79 -23.33
C LEU A 597 6.17 -10.15 -23.39
N LEU A 598 7.34 -10.30 -22.78
CA LEU A 598 8.07 -11.57 -22.75
C LEU A 598 7.34 -12.62 -21.91
N ALA A 599 6.81 -12.23 -20.75
CA ALA A 599 6.05 -13.13 -19.89
C ALA A 599 4.75 -13.61 -20.55
N GLU A 600 4.11 -12.81 -21.39
CA GLU A 600 2.88 -13.14 -22.09
C GLU A 600 3.15 -13.88 -23.42
N THR A 601 4.32 -13.71 -24.03
CA THR A 601 4.66 -14.33 -25.32
C THR A 601 4.78 -15.86 -25.20
N PRO A 602 3.99 -16.63 -25.97
CA PRO A 602 4.03 -18.10 -25.91
C PRO A 602 5.34 -18.70 -26.39
N GLY A 603 5.80 -19.71 -25.66
CA GLY A 603 7.08 -20.40 -25.90
C GLY A 603 8.31 -19.67 -25.34
N ILE A 604 8.11 -18.62 -24.54
CA ILE A 604 9.18 -17.92 -23.80
C ILE A 604 9.06 -18.23 -22.31
N GLU A 605 10.17 -18.60 -21.68
CA GLU A 605 10.28 -18.77 -20.23
C GLU A 605 11.09 -17.60 -19.65
N LEU A 606 10.43 -16.57 -19.11
CA LEU A 606 11.11 -15.47 -18.44
C LEU A 606 11.52 -15.91 -17.03
N ALA A 607 12.80 -16.24 -16.84
CA ALA A 607 13.31 -16.93 -15.66
C ALA A 607 13.95 -15.99 -14.62
N ALA A 608 14.45 -14.82 -15.03
CA ALA A 608 15.08 -13.86 -14.12
C ALA A 608 14.97 -12.42 -14.63
N LEU A 609 14.76 -11.49 -13.71
CA LEU A 609 14.77 -10.05 -13.97
C LEU A 609 15.97 -9.41 -13.27
N PHE A 610 16.62 -8.46 -13.94
CA PHE A 610 17.79 -7.75 -13.44
C PHE A 610 17.55 -6.24 -13.51
N GLY A 611 17.43 -5.60 -12.35
CA GLY A 611 17.20 -4.17 -12.23
C GLY A 611 18.52 -3.41 -12.07
N PRO A 612 18.80 -2.39 -12.90
CA PRO A 612 19.90 -1.46 -12.65
C PRO A 612 19.51 -0.47 -11.53
N GLU A 613 20.12 0.71 -11.52
CA GLU A 613 19.66 1.85 -10.71
C GLU A 613 18.15 2.08 -10.90
N HIS A 614 17.40 2.24 -9.80
CA HIS A 614 15.93 2.40 -9.74
C HIS A 614 15.07 1.14 -9.91
N GLY A 615 15.68 -0.02 -10.19
CA GLY A 615 14.99 -1.32 -10.26
C GLY A 615 14.16 -1.54 -11.54
N VAL A 616 13.52 -2.72 -11.64
CA VAL A 616 12.89 -3.19 -12.89
C VAL A 616 11.55 -2.54 -13.23
N ARG A 617 10.81 -2.04 -12.23
CA ARG A 617 9.55 -1.29 -12.42
C ARG A 617 9.67 0.21 -12.11
N GLY A 618 10.88 0.71 -11.84
CA GLY A 618 11.16 2.15 -11.68
C GLY A 618 10.59 2.83 -10.42
N ALA A 619 10.11 2.05 -9.44
CA ALA A 619 9.40 2.54 -8.26
C ALA A 619 10.31 3.04 -7.11
N ARG A 620 11.64 3.03 -7.26
CA ARG A 620 12.56 3.29 -6.13
C ARG A 620 13.70 4.27 -6.49
N ASP A 621 14.14 5.07 -5.51
CA ASP A 621 15.38 5.86 -5.60
C ASP A 621 16.53 5.02 -5.00
N GLY A 622 17.41 4.44 -5.84
CA GLY A 622 18.56 3.64 -5.40
C GLY A 622 18.41 2.11 -5.48
N LYS A 623 18.97 1.39 -4.49
CA LYS A 623 19.18 -0.08 -4.46
C LYS A 623 17.88 -0.88 -4.17
N ILE A 624 17.80 -2.10 -4.67
CA ILE A 624 16.79 -3.11 -4.29
C ILE A 624 17.09 -3.64 -2.86
N LEU A 625 16.07 -3.85 -2.02
CA LEU A 625 16.27 -4.24 -0.61
C LEU A 625 16.44 -5.76 -0.41
N LEU A 626 15.99 -6.61 -1.35
CA LEU A 626 16.08 -8.07 -1.22
C LEU A 626 16.37 -8.72 -2.60
N GLU A 627 17.45 -9.51 -2.69
CA GLU A 627 17.77 -10.30 -3.89
C GLU A 627 16.75 -11.44 -4.05
N GLY A 628 16.15 -11.58 -5.24
CA GLY A 628 15.18 -12.64 -5.54
C GLY A 628 13.72 -12.34 -5.15
N GLU A 629 13.40 -11.09 -4.80
CA GLU A 629 12.01 -10.63 -4.61
C GLU A 629 11.20 -10.89 -5.91
N PRO A 630 10.01 -11.50 -5.84
CA PRO A 630 9.21 -11.79 -7.04
C PRO A 630 8.58 -10.51 -7.61
N ASP A 631 8.62 -10.33 -8.93
CA ASP A 631 7.86 -9.28 -9.62
C ASP A 631 6.36 -9.48 -9.37
N PRO A 632 5.62 -8.45 -8.91
CA PRO A 632 4.25 -8.60 -8.41
C PRO A 632 3.25 -9.10 -9.46
N ARG A 633 3.51 -8.85 -10.75
CA ARG A 633 2.62 -9.27 -11.85
C ARG A 633 2.98 -10.64 -12.39
N THR A 634 4.26 -10.91 -12.59
CA THR A 634 4.73 -12.12 -13.29
C THR A 634 5.22 -13.22 -12.36
N GLY A 635 5.54 -12.90 -11.11
CA GLY A 635 6.17 -13.81 -10.14
C GLY A 635 7.66 -14.08 -10.40
N VAL A 636 8.25 -13.49 -11.44
CA VAL A 636 9.65 -13.74 -11.83
C VAL A 636 10.60 -13.11 -10.82
N PRO A 637 11.66 -13.80 -10.36
CA PRO A 637 12.60 -13.27 -9.37
C PRO A 637 13.42 -12.09 -9.91
N VAL A 638 13.59 -11.06 -9.08
CA VAL A 638 14.31 -9.81 -9.42
C VAL A 638 15.66 -9.72 -8.68
N TYR A 639 16.72 -9.36 -9.41
CA TYR A 639 18.09 -9.19 -8.92
C TYR A 639 18.61 -7.77 -9.14
N SER A 640 19.40 -7.24 -8.20
CA SER A 640 19.97 -5.88 -8.29
C SER A 640 21.32 -5.89 -9.00
N LEU A 641 21.48 -5.01 -10.00
CA LEU A 641 22.76 -4.68 -10.65
C LEU A 641 23.25 -3.28 -10.26
N TYR A 642 22.90 -2.84 -9.04
CA TYR A 642 23.29 -1.56 -8.48
C TYR A 642 23.62 -1.69 -7.00
N GLY A 643 24.65 -0.98 -6.53
CA GLY A 643 25.18 -1.08 -5.16
C GLY A 643 26.40 -1.99 -5.08
N ASP A 644 26.25 -3.17 -4.49
CA ASP A 644 27.35 -4.09 -4.14
C ASP A 644 28.02 -4.73 -5.39
N GLY A 645 27.39 -4.62 -6.55
CA GLY A 645 27.92 -5.08 -7.84
C GLY A 645 27.10 -4.53 -9.01
N PHE A 646 27.76 -4.39 -10.17
CA PHE A 646 27.14 -3.91 -11.42
C PHE A 646 27.01 -4.99 -12.49
N ALA A 647 27.44 -6.21 -12.20
CA ALA A 647 27.41 -7.37 -13.07
C ALA A 647 26.53 -8.48 -12.46
N PRO A 648 25.82 -9.28 -13.27
CA PRO A 648 25.13 -10.46 -12.79
C PRO A 648 26.12 -11.46 -12.15
N LYS A 649 25.76 -12.01 -10.99
CA LYS A 649 26.56 -13.08 -10.36
C LYS A 649 26.46 -14.36 -11.20
N LYS A 650 27.51 -15.19 -11.16
CA LYS A 650 27.56 -16.48 -11.86
C LYS A 650 26.36 -17.38 -11.55
N GLU A 651 25.98 -17.47 -10.27
CA GLU A 651 24.81 -18.22 -9.79
C GLU A 651 23.46 -17.77 -10.37
N TRP A 652 23.35 -16.51 -10.84
CA TRP A 652 22.15 -16.01 -11.50
C TRP A 652 22.17 -16.35 -12.98
N LEU A 653 23.35 -16.30 -13.60
CA LEU A 653 23.55 -16.69 -14.99
C LEU A 653 23.31 -18.18 -15.23
N GLU A 654 23.57 -19.05 -14.25
CA GLU A 654 23.28 -20.49 -14.32
C GLU A 654 21.77 -20.82 -14.47
N LYS A 655 20.89 -19.86 -14.16
CA LYS A 655 19.43 -20.02 -14.24
C LYS A 655 18.85 -19.68 -15.61
N ILE A 656 19.65 -19.11 -16.51
CA ILE A 656 19.21 -18.61 -17.81
C ILE A 656 20.06 -19.19 -18.92
N ASP A 657 19.51 -19.27 -20.12
CA ASP A 657 20.19 -19.71 -21.34
C ASP A 657 20.54 -18.53 -22.26
N VAL A 658 19.97 -17.36 -22.01
CA VAL A 658 20.20 -16.12 -22.77
C VAL A 658 19.85 -14.91 -21.90
N LEU A 659 20.66 -13.85 -21.97
CA LEU A 659 20.41 -12.60 -21.25
C LEU A 659 20.08 -11.46 -22.24
N LEU A 660 18.90 -10.89 -22.07
CA LEU A 660 18.42 -9.75 -22.86
C LEU A 660 18.74 -8.45 -22.10
N PHE A 661 19.03 -7.40 -22.87
CA PHE A 661 19.13 -6.04 -22.37
C PHE A 661 18.17 -5.15 -23.14
N ASP A 662 17.22 -4.55 -22.41
CA ASP A 662 16.24 -3.62 -22.97
C ASP A 662 15.97 -2.46 -22.02
N ILE A 663 16.60 -1.31 -22.26
CA ILE A 663 16.45 -0.10 -21.45
C ILE A 663 16.58 1.14 -22.35
N GLN A 664 15.71 2.13 -22.17
CA GLN A 664 15.84 3.42 -22.85
C GLN A 664 17.00 4.25 -22.27
N GLY A 665 17.96 4.60 -23.13
CA GLY A 665 19.04 5.53 -22.79
C GLY A 665 18.66 7.00 -22.99
N VAL A 666 19.54 7.91 -22.57
CA VAL A 666 19.37 9.37 -22.73
C VAL A 666 20.44 10.02 -23.61
N GLY A 667 21.28 9.24 -24.28
CA GLY A 667 22.33 9.73 -25.18
C GLY A 667 23.52 10.41 -24.50
N SER A 668 23.67 10.26 -23.19
CA SER A 668 24.72 10.90 -22.41
C SER A 668 25.69 9.94 -21.71
N ALA A 669 26.97 10.31 -21.63
CA ALA A 669 27.99 9.59 -20.87
C ALA A 669 27.68 9.48 -19.38
N TRP A 670 26.99 10.45 -18.77
CA TRP A 670 26.67 10.43 -17.34
C TRP A 670 25.67 9.33 -16.93
N TYR A 671 24.89 8.81 -17.88
CA TYR A 671 23.77 7.91 -17.57
C TYR A 671 24.22 6.45 -17.46
N THR A 672 23.90 5.78 -16.35
CA THR A 672 24.61 4.58 -15.90
C THR A 672 24.27 3.29 -16.64
N PHE A 673 23.08 3.17 -17.23
CA PHE A 673 22.56 1.90 -17.76
C PHE A 673 23.42 1.21 -18.83
N LYS A 674 24.05 1.97 -19.72
CA LYS A 674 25.00 1.43 -20.71
C LYS A 674 26.23 0.77 -20.07
N TYR A 675 26.67 1.25 -18.91
CA TYR A 675 27.77 0.63 -18.22
C TYR A 675 27.33 -0.68 -17.55
N THR A 676 26.12 -0.72 -16.97
CA THR A 676 25.50 -1.98 -16.52
C THR A 676 25.43 -3.00 -17.65
N MET A 677 25.03 -2.58 -18.86
CA MET A 677 25.08 -3.44 -20.05
C MET A 677 26.49 -4.00 -20.28
N SER A 678 27.53 -3.17 -20.26
CA SER A 678 28.90 -3.63 -20.50
C SER A 678 29.43 -4.59 -19.43
N TYR A 679 29.07 -4.39 -18.15
CA TYR A 679 29.40 -5.32 -17.07
C TYR A 679 28.68 -6.67 -17.26
N ALA A 680 27.42 -6.64 -17.67
CA ALA A 680 26.66 -7.85 -17.93
C ALA A 680 27.15 -8.61 -19.17
N MET A 681 27.56 -7.90 -20.22
CA MET A 681 28.18 -8.49 -21.41
C MET A 681 29.47 -9.24 -21.07
N GLU A 682 30.36 -8.62 -20.30
CA GLU A 682 31.61 -9.25 -19.85
C GLU A 682 31.33 -10.49 -18.97
N ALA A 683 30.37 -10.39 -18.03
CA ALA A 683 29.98 -11.52 -17.20
C ALA A 683 29.37 -12.68 -18.02
N CYS A 684 28.57 -12.36 -19.03
CA CYS A 684 27.99 -13.35 -19.95
C CYS A 684 29.06 -14.02 -20.82
N ALA A 685 30.04 -13.27 -21.31
CA ALA A 685 31.17 -13.83 -22.06
C ALA A 685 31.96 -14.83 -21.22
N GLN A 686 32.22 -14.49 -19.95
CA GLN A 686 32.91 -15.39 -19.00
C GLN A 686 32.09 -16.64 -18.67
N ALA A 687 30.76 -16.54 -18.65
CA ALA A 687 29.84 -17.63 -18.34
C ALA A 687 29.41 -18.46 -19.57
N GLY A 688 29.76 -18.04 -20.79
CA GLY A 688 29.28 -18.67 -22.02
C GLY A 688 27.78 -18.50 -22.27
N ILE A 689 27.17 -17.42 -21.75
CA ILE A 689 25.76 -17.09 -21.94
C ILE A 689 25.63 -16.11 -23.12
N PRO A 690 24.81 -16.42 -24.15
CA PRO A 690 24.51 -15.46 -25.22
C PRO A 690 23.85 -14.17 -24.69
N PHE A 691 24.27 -13.02 -25.23
CA PHE A 691 23.79 -11.71 -24.81
C PHE A 691 23.07 -11.02 -25.97
N ILE A 692 21.83 -10.57 -25.74
CA ILE A 692 20.98 -9.94 -26.76
C ILE A 692 20.65 -8.50 -26.36
N VAL A 693 21.00 -7.52 -27.19
CA VAL A 693 20.57 -6.12 -27.01
C VAL A 693 19.34 -5.86 -27.87
N LEU A 694 18.23 -5.48 -27.23
CA LEU A 694 17.03 -4.98 -27.91
C LEU A 694 17.22 -3.49 -28.11
N ASP A 695 17.59 -3.09 -29.32
CA ASP A 695 18.07 -1.74 -29.52
C ASP A 695 16.95 -0.69 -29.44
N ARG A 696 17.30 0.51 -28.99
CA ARG A 696 16.39 1.64 -28.76
C ARG A 696 16.97 2.95 -29.30
N PRO A 697 16.12 3.95 -29.61
CA PRO A 697 16.59 5.24 -30.13
C PRO A 697 17.55 5.90 -29.16
N ASN A 698 18.62 6.50 -29.67
CA ASN A 698 19.27 7.57 -28.92
C ASN A 698 18.35 8.80 -29.02
N PRO A 699 17.78 9.30 -27.92
CA PRO A 699 16.79 10.38 -27.99
C PRO A 699 17.39 11.70 -28.49
N LEU A 700 18.71 11.84 -28.42
CA LEU A 700 19.44 13.02 -28.87
C LEU A 700 19.95 12.88 -30.32
N GLY A 701 19.48 11.87 -31.05
CA GLY A 701 19.96 11.52 -32.38
C GLY A 701 21.34 10.87 -32.38
N GLY A 702 21.83 10.57 -33.59
CA GLY A 702 23.14 9.97 -33.84
C GLY A 702 24.16 10.91 -34.48
N GLU A 703 23.73 12.05 -35.03
CA GLU A 703 24.61 12.95 -35.79
C GLU A 703 25.56 13.72 -34.88
N VAL A 704 25.02 14.34 -33.83
CA VAL A 704 25.75 15.26 -32.96
C VAL A 704 26.51 14.52 -31.87
N VAL A 705 27.79 14.85 -31.74
CA VAL A 705 28.66 14.43 -30.63
C VAL A 705 29.27 15.66 -30.00
N GLU A 706 29.16 15.75 -28.68
CA GLU A 706 29.72 16.85 -27.90
C GLU A 706 30.64 16.27 -26.81
N GLY A 707 31.90 16.72 -26.83
CA GLY A 707 32.88 16.45 -25.78
C GLY A 707 32.69 17.34 -24.55
N PRO A 708 33.56 17.24 -23.52
CA PRO A 708 34.75 16.38 -23.46
C PRO A 708 34.39 14.92 -23.21
N TYR A 709 35.40 14.05 -23.11
CA TYR A 709 35.20 12.72 -22.57
C TYR A 709 34.85 12.76 -21.08
N LEU A 710 33.96 11.87 -20.67
CA LEU A 710 33.80 11.51 -19.27
C LEU A 710 34.99 10.65 -18.82
N ASN A 711 35.70 11.10 -17.78
CA ASN A 711 36.82 10.38 -17.18
C ASN A 711 36.63 10.27 -15.66
N LEU A 712 35.95 9.20 -15.22
CA LEU A 712 35.65 8.94 -13.81
C LEU A 712 35.89 7.47 -13.47
N GLY A 713 36.40 7.19 -12.27
CA GLY A 713 36.41 5.85 -11.71
C GLY A 713 35.02 5.40 -11.22
N SER A 714 34.88 4.11 -10.86
CA SER A 714 33.62 3.41 -10.47
C SER A 714 32.85 2.84 -11.68
N ILE A 715 31.52 3.00 -11.75
CA ILE A 715 30.66 2.42 -12.79
C ILE A 715 30.96 2.95 -14.20
N PHE A 716 31.58 4.13 -14.33
CA PHE A 716 31.91 4.80 -15.60
C PHE A 716 33.14 4.21 -16.30
N ARG A 717 33.16 2.89 -16.52
CA ARG A 717 34.35 2.14 -16.96
C ARG A 717 34.81 2.42 -18.39
N HIS A 718 34.01 3.10 -19.21
CA HIS A 718 34.33 3.46 -20.61
C HIS A 718 34.34 4.96 -20.83
N ARG A 719 35.39 5.45 -21.51
CA ARG A 719 35.51 6.85 -21.92
C ARG A 719 34.55 7.14 -23.06
N LEU A 720 33.54 7.96 -22.80
CA LEU A 720 32.58 8.43 -23.81
C LEU A 720 32.46 9.95 -23.81
N PRO A 721 32.24 10.59 -24.97
CA PRO A 721 31.85 11.99 -25.03
C PRO A 721 30.56 12.24 -24.25
N LEU A 722 30.43 13.40 -23.61
CA LEU A 722 29.25 13.74 -22.80
C LEU A 722 27.93 13.53 -23.54
N ARG A 723 27.90 13.87 -24.84
CA ARG A 723 26.87 13.44 -25.81
C ARG A 723 27.55 12.58 -26.87
N HIS A 724 27.29 11.27 -26.85
CA HIS A 724 28.04 10.30 -27.66
C HIS A 724 27.40 9.94 -29.01
N GLY A 725 26.12 10.24 -29.21
CA GLY A 725 25.43 10.02 -30.48
C GLY A 725 25.42 8.56 -30.97
N MET A 726 25.36 7.58 -30.06
CA MET A 726 25.28 6.16 -30.39
C MET A 726 24.10 5.52 -29.66
N THR A 727 23.47 4.51 -30.28
CA THR A 727 22.50 3.65 -29.60
C THR A 727 23.19 2.67 -28.65
N TYR A 728 22.43 1.98 -27.82
CA TYR A 728 23.00 0.95 -26.93
C TYR A 728 23.45 -0.28 -27.71
N GLY A 729 22.77 -0.65 -28.80
CA GLY A 729 23.23 -1.68 -29.74
C GLY A 729 24.57 -1.34 -30.38
N GLU A 730 24.75 -0.12 -30.87
CA GLU A 730 26.02 0.35 -31.45
C GLU A 730 27.16 0.36 -30.41
N LEU A 731 26.88 0.82 -29.18
CA LEU A 731 27.86 0.79 -28.08
C LEU A 731 28.23 -0.63 -27.66
N ALA A 732 27.27 -1.55 -27.60
CA ALA A 732 27.53 -2.96 -27.30
C ALA A 732 28.49 -3.57 -28.33
N ARG A 733 28.25 -3.34 -29.62
CA ARG A 733 29.14 -3.83 -30.69
C ARG A 733 30.54 -3.23 -30.58
N MET A 734 30.62 -1.93 -30.36
CA MET A 734 31.90 -1.24 -30.18
C MET A 734 32.68 -1.83 -29.01
N TRP A 735 32.09 -1.91 -27.82
CA TRP A 735 32.80 -2.39 -26.63
C TRP A 735 33.10 -3.88 -26.65
N ASN A 736 32.26 -4.70 -27.29
CA ASN A 736 32.58 -6.13 -27.43
C ASN A 736 33.90 -6.33 -28.21
N GLU A 737 34.18 -5.46 -29.18
CA GLU A 737 35.43 -5.49 -29.96
C GLU A 737 36.57 -4.73 -29.26
N THR A 738 36.36 -3.46 -28.88
CA THR A 738 37.45 -2.60 -28.37
C THR A 738 37.96 -3.03 -27.00
N GLU A 739 37.09 -3.58 -26.16
CA GLU A 739 37.44 -4.04 -24.81
C GLU A 739 37.75 -5.55 -24.78
N GLY A 740 37.54 -6.26 -25.90
CA GLY A 740 37.86 -7.67 -26.03
C GLY A 740 37.04 -8.60 -25.13
N PHE A 741 35.76 -8.27 -24.87
CA PHE A 741 34.92 -9.10 -23.99
C PHE A 741 34.71 -10.51 -24.54
N GLY A 742 34.59 -10.67 -25.86
CA GLY A 742 34.35 -11.96 -26.49
C GLY A 742 32.95 -12.54 -26.24
N ALA A 743 31.96 -11.69 -25.97
CA ALA A 743 30.58 -12.12 -25.78
C ALA A 743 29.97 -12.63 -27.10
N GLU A 744 29.16 -13.69 -27.03
CA GLU A 744 28.24 -14.06 -28.11
C GLU A 744 27.09 -13.05 -28.18
N LEU A 745 27.40 -11.89 -28.79
CA LEU A 745 26.52 -10.74 -28.86
C LEU A 745 25.62 -10.79 -30.09
N THR A 746 24.31 -10.70 -29.87
CA THR A 746 23.32 -10.38 -30.90
C THR A 746 22.72 -9.00 -30.60
N VAL A 747 22.63 -8.14 -31.61
CA VAL A 747 21.87 -6.89 -31.51
C VAL A 747 20.64 -7.03 -32.40
N VAL A 748 19.45 -6.83 -31.84
CA VAL A 748 18.20 -6.76 -32.59
C VAL A 748 17.96 -5.30 -32.96
N PRO A 749 18.23 -4.89 -34.21
CA PRO A 749 18.16 -3.50 -34.60
C PRO A 749 16.70 -3.02 -34.67
N MET A 750 16.50 -1.74 -34.41
CA MET A 750 15.23 -1.07 -34.70
C MET A 750 14.96 -1.01 -36.20
N LYS A 751 13.70 -0.77 -36.57
CA LYS A 751 13.33 -0.40 -37.94
C LYS A 751 12.79 1.02 -37.99
N GLY A 752 13.22 1.80 -38.97
CA GLY A 752 12.71 3.14 -39.24
C GLY A 752 13.43 4.29 -38.51
N TRP A 753 14.25 4.00 -37.49
CA TRP A 753 15.08 5.02 -36.86
C TRP A 753 16.20 5.46 -37.80
N GLN A 754 16.43 6.78 -37.87
CA GLN A 754 17.53 7.40 -38.62
C GLN A 754 18.31 8.28 -37.67
N ARG A 755 19.61 8.47 -37.93
CA ARG A 755 20.50 9.23 -37.04
C ARG A 755 20.06 10.68 -36.86
N SER A 756 19.36 11.24 -37.85
CA SER A 756 18.85 12.60 -37.85
C SER A 756 17.61 12.81 -36.96
N MET A 757 16.98 11.73 -36.49
CA MET A 757 15.79 11.75 -35.64
C MET A 757 16.16 12.02 -34.18
N LEU A 758 15.52 13.03 -33.60
CA LEU A 758 15.39 13.16 -32.16
C LEU A 758 14.19 12.34 -31.65
N TRP A 759 13.97 12.31 -30.33
CA TRP A 759 12.86 11.56 -29.75
C TRP A 759 11.50 11.90 -30.37
N ASP A 760 11.18 13.19 -30.49
CA ASP A 760 9.90 13.65 -31.04
C ASP A 760 9.68 13.20 -32.49
N ASP A 761 10.75 13.05 -33.28
CA ASP A 761 10.65 12.58 -34.67
C ASP A 761 10.18 11.12 -34.76
N THR A 762 10.46 10.32 -33.73
CA THR A 762 10.15 8.88 -33.68
C THR A 762 8.66 8.59 -33.53
N GLY A 763 7.88 9.54 -32.99
CA GLY A 763 6.48 9.34 -32.61
C GLY A 763 6.26 8.44 -31.39
N LEU A 764 7.32 8.08 -30.66
CA LEU A 764 7.23 7.34 -29.39
C LEU A 764 6.95 8.30 -28.22
N LEU A 765 6.22 7.83 -27.21
CA LEU A 765 6.00 8.59 -25.99
C LEU A 765 7.16 8.42 -25.00
N TRP A 766 7.58 9.52 -24.38
CA TRP A 766 8.65 9.51 -23.39
C TRP A 766 8.20 8.85 -22.09
N VAL A 767 8.73 7.67 -21.79
CA VAL A 767 8.59 7.03 -20.48
C VAL A 767 9.88 7.27 -19.70
N MET A 768 9.76 7.95 -18.56
CA MET A 768 10.92 8.43 -17.80
C MET A 768 11.83 7.25 -17.38
N PRO A 769 13.12 7.24 -17.79
CA PRO A 769 14.05 6.17 -17.42
C PRO A 769 14.59 6.29 -16.00
N SER A 770 14.38 7.43 -15.32
CA SER A 770 14.64 7.63 -13.89
C SER A 770 13.78 8.81 -13.36
N PRO A 771 13.59 8.93 -12.03
CA PRO A 771 12.69 9.95 -11.46
C PRO A 771 13.02 11.40 -11.82
N ASN A 772 14.30 11.72 -12.04
CA ASN A 772 14.74 13.07 -12.42
C ASN A 772 14.97 13.25 -13.93
N MET A 773 14.57 12.26 -14.72
CA MET A 773 14.59 12.28 -16.19
C MET A 773 13.16 12.27 -16.73
N GLY A 774 12.33 13.19 -16.20
CA GLY A 774 10.88 13.17 -16.37
C GLY A 774 10.42 13.50 -17.79
N THR A 775 11.18 14.27 -18.56
CA THR A 775 10.77 14.72 -19.90
C THR A 775 11.90 14.60 -20.93
N PHE A 776 11.55 14.61 -22.22
CA PHE A 776 12.53 14.63 -23.31
C PHE A 776 13.38 15.90 -23.28
N GLU A 777 12.80 17.05 -22.93
CA GLU A 777 13.51 18.32 -22.76
C GLU A 777 14.64 18.22 -21.73
N THR A 778 14.38 17.52 -20.62
CA THR A 778 15.43 17.21 -19.63
C THR A 778 16.56 16.40 -20.27
N ALA A 779 16.24 15.40 -21.10
CA ALA A 779 17.26 14.61 -21.79
C ALA A 779 18.11 15.45 -22.75
N VAL A 780 17.51 16.43 -23.45
CA VAL A 780 18.21 17.36 -24.36
C VAL A 780 19.27 18.18 -23.63
N VAL A 781 18.96 18.69 -22.45
CA VAL A 781 19.90 19.55 -21.69
C VAL A 781 20.88 18.75 -20.83
N TYR A 782 20.55 17.49 -20.50
CA TYR A 782 21.26 16.68 -19.53
C TYR A 782 22.77 16.49 -19.79
N PRO A 783 23.27 16.25 -21.03
CA PRO A 783 24.70 16.04 -21.26
C PRO A 783 25.58 17.16 -20.70
N GLY A 784 25.13 18.41 -20.84
CA GLY A 784 25.79 19.58 -20.28
C GLY A 784 25.34 19.89 -18.84
N GLN A 785 24.05 19.85 -18.55
CA GLN A 785 23.51 20.22 -17.22
C GLN A 785 23.95 19.28 -16.10
N CYS A 786 24.34 18.04 -16.41
CA CYS A 786 24.90 17.14 -15.42
C CYS A 786 26.29 17.60 -14.89
N LEU A 787 26.97 18.52 -15.58
CA LEU A 787 28.21 19.15 -15.07
C LEU A 787 27.98 19.89 -13.74
N PHE A 788 26.76 20.40 -13.51
CA PHE A 788 26.40 21.12 -12.29
C PHE A 788 26.31 20.18 -11.09
N GLU A 789 26.03 18.88 -11.27
CA GLU A 789 25.86 17.93 -10.16
C GLU A 789 27.05 17.93 -9.21
N ARG A 790 28.28 18.13 -9.72
CA ARG A 790 29.53 18.14 -8.97
C ARG A 790 29.98 19.54 -8.54
N THR A 791 29.06 20.48 -8.40
CA THR A 791 29.35 21.85 -7.95
C THR A 791 28.45 22.24 -6.79
N ASN A 792 28.69 23.39 -6.15
CA ASN A 792 27.76 23.98 -5.19
C ASN A 792 26.56 24.71 -5.83
N LEU A 793 26.36 24.62 -7.14
CA LEU A 793 25.15 25.11 -7.83
C LEU A 793 24.05 24.04 -7.77
N SER A 794 22.79 24.44 -7.64
CA SER A 794 21.66 23.56 -7.90
C SER A 794 21.51 23.30 -9.39
N GLU A 795 21.31 22.03 -9.75
CA GLU A 795 20.88 21.55 -11.07
C GLU A 795 19.36 21.34 -11.13
N GLY A 796 18.60 21.90 -10.19
CA GLY A 796 17.13 21.85 -10.21
C GLY A 796 16.52 20.56 -9.64
N ARG A 797 17.32 19.56 -9.24
CA ARG A 797 16.81 18.41 -8.47
C ARG A 797 16.18 18.90 -7.15
N GLY A 798 15.06 18.29 -6.75
CA GLY A 798 14.21 18.78 -5.66
C GLY A 798 13.18 19.84 -6.09
N THR A 799 13.07 20.09 -7.40
CA THR A 799 11.98 20.88 -8.01
C THR A 799 11.20 20.00 -8.99
N THR A 800 10.18 20.56 -9.64
CA THR A 800 9.42 19.90 -10.72
C THR A 800 10.11 19.96 -12.09
N LYS A 801 11.26 20.63 -12.21
CA LYS A 801 12.01 20.84 -13.47
C LYS A 801 13.51 20.54 -13.29
N PRO A 802 13.90 19.30 -12.96
CA PRO A 802 15.31 18.94 -12.82
C PRO A 802 16.07 19.17 -14.12
N PHE A 803 17.29 19.68 -14.00
CA PHE A 803 18.23 20.09 -15.06
C PHE A 803 17.79 21.23 -15.98
N LEU A 804 16.49 21.53 -16.07
CA LEU A 804 15.99 22.71 -16.78
C LEU A 804 16.11 23.98 -15.93
N LEU A 805 16.13 23.83 -14.60
CA LEU A 805 16.48 24.88 -13.64
C LEU A 805 17.90 24.70 -13.15
N THR A 806 18.67 25.79 -13.10
CA THR A 806 19.99 25.81 -12.47
C THR A 806 20.21 27.12 -11.75
N GLY A 807 20.97 27.15 -10.65
CA GLY A 807 21.14 28.38 -9.86
C GLY A 807 21.71 28.17 -8.46
N ALA A 808 21.83 29.25 -7.68
CA ALA A 808 22.30 29.22 -6.30
C ALA A 808 21.79 30.42 -5.48
N ASP A 809 21.99 30.37 -4.16
CA ASP A 809 21.59 31.42 -3.22
C ASP A 809 22.41 32.73 -3.36
N TRP A 810 23.41 32.76 -4.25
CA TRP A 810 24.31 33.88 -4.49
C TRP A 810 24.32 34.42 -5.93
N ILE A 811 23.43 33.94 -6.80
CA ILE A 811 23.34 34.35 -8.21
C ILE A 811 22.24 35.39 -8.40
N ASP A 812 22.55 36.47 -9.12
CA ASP A 812 21.54 37.39 -9.65
C ASP A 812 20.89 36.80 -10.92
N ALA A 813 19.63 36.38 -10.77
CA ALA A 813 18.87 35.75 -11.85
C ALA A 813 18.69 36.66 -13.08
N GLY A 814 18.48 37.96 -12.86
CA GLY A 814 18.24 38.94 -13.93
C GLY A 814 19.49 39.18 -14.76
N LEU A 815 20.62 39.40 -14.10
CA LEU A 815 21.92 39.57 -14.77
C LEU A 815 22.33 38.31 -15.53
N ALA A 816 22.18 37.13 -14.92
CA ALA A 816 22.53 35.87 -15.56
C ALA A 816 21.70 35.62 -16.83
N ALA A 817 20.38 35.83 -16.76
CA ALA A 817 19.50 35.66 -17.91
C ALA A 817 19.80 36.67 -19.03
N ALA A 818 20.03 37.95 -18.67
CA ALA A 818 20.35 38.99 -19.66
C ALA A 818 21.67 38.71 -20.39
N ASP A 819 22.71 38.33 -19.65
CA ASP A 819 24.01 37.97 -20.22
C ASP A 819 23.88 36.72 -21.12
N LEU A 820 23.20 35.65 -20.68
CA LEU A 820 23.01 34.45 -21.49
C LEU A 820 22.22 34.71 -22.78
N ASN A 821 21.12 35.48 -22.71
CA ASN A 821 20.34 35.81 -23.90
C ASN A 821 21.13 36.70 -24.87
N SER A 822 22.06 37.54 -24.39
CA SER A 822 22.93 38.35 -25.27
C SER A 822 23.92 37.53 -26.10
N ARG A 823 24.22 36.30 -25.67
CA ARG A 823 25.16 35.38 -26.35
C ARG A 823 24.55 34.67 -27.56
N GLY A 824 23.23 34.73 -27.74
CA GLY A 824 22.55 34.14 -28.90
C GLY A 824 22.70 32.62 -29.02
N ILE A 825 22.69 31.90 -27.89
CA ILE A 825 22.84 30.43 -27.87
C ILE A 825 21.67 29.80 -28.63
N PRO A 826 21.93 29.01 -29.68
CA PRO A 826 20.86 28.48 -30.53
C PRO A 826 20.00 27.47 -29.77
N GLY A 827 18.70 27.44 -30.11
CA GLY A 827 17.76 26.44 -29.61
C GLY A 827 17.23 26.67 -28.19
N ALA A 828 17.59 27.77 -27.51
CA ALA A 828 17.05 28.09 -26.19
C ALA A 828 16.95 29.60 -25.91
N VAL A 829 16.04 29.94 -25.00
CA VAL A 829 15.98 31.26 -24.33
C VAL A 829 16.12 31.03 -22.82
N PHE A 830 16.81 31.93 -22.13
CA PHE A 830 17.05 31.81 -20.69
C PHE A 830 16.14 32.76 -19.93
N ARG A 831 15.22 32.21 -19.14
CA ARG A 831 14.31 33.00 -18.31
C ARG A 831 14.92 33.15 -16.91
N PRO A 832 14.94 34.35 -16.31
CA PRO A 832 15.33 34.49 -14.91
C PRO A 832 14.39 33.68 -14.02
N ALA A 833 14.94 32.90 -13.09
CA ALA A 833 14.19 31.99 -12.24
C ALA A 833 14.62 32.09 -10.78
N TYR A 834 13.62 31.96 -9.89
CA TYR A 834 13.82 31.82 -8.46
C TYR A 834 13.14 30.53 -7.99
N PHE A 835 13.85 29.68 -7.28
CA PHE A 835 13.35 28.36 -6.90
C PHE A 835 14.02 27.84 -5.64
N ILE A 836 13.36 26.89 -4.95
CA ILE A 836 13.89 26.21 -3.77
C ILE A 836 14.02 24.72 -4.12
N PRO A 837 15.23 24.15 -4.20
CA PRO A 837 15.41 22.71 -4.37
C PRO A 837 15.09 22.01 -3.05
N ASN A 838 13.90 21.41 -2.95
CA ASN A 838 13.40 20.75 -1.76
C ASN A 838 13.97 19.33 -1.68
N ILE A 839 14.87 19.12 -0.72
CA ILE A 839 15.58 17.85 -0.51
C ILE A 839 15.48 17.49 0.97
N ASP A 840 15.27 16.22 1.28
CA ASP A 840 15.24 15.71 2.65
C ASP A 840 16.46 16.23 3.46
N PRO A 841 16.24 16.96 4.56
CA PRO A 841 17.33 17.46 5.41
C PRO A 841 18.25 16.36 5.96
N ALA A 842 17.79 15.10 6.01
CA ALA A 842 18.60 13.96 6.42
C ALA A 842 19.59 13.47 5.35
N ARG A 843 19.44 13.89 4.08
CA ARG A 843 20.34 13.49 2.99
C ARG A 843 21.69 14.18 3.16
N ALA A 844 22.78 13.42 3.04
CA ALA A 844 24.12 13.99 3.06
C ALA A 844 24.30 15.02 1.94
N ASN A 845 24.75 16.23 2.27
CA ASN A 845 25.02 17.32 1.34
C ASN A 845 26.54 17.60 1.23
N PRO A 846 27.35 16.65 0.72
CA PRO A 846 28.81 16.80 0.70
C PRO A 846 29.28 17.93 -0.23
N ARG A 847 28.39 18.41 -1.12
CA ARG A 847 28.66 19.43 -2.15
C ARG A 847 28.24 20.82 -1.75
N ASN A 848 27.72 21.01 -0.53
CA ASN A 848 27.14 22.28 -0.07
C ASN A 848 26.15 22.89 -1.07
N LYS A 849 25.34 22.03 -1.70
CA LYS A 849 24.26 22.46 -2.59
C LYS A 849 23.30 23.36 -1.81
N PRO A 850 22.64 24.34 -2.45
CA PRO A 850 21.70 25.25 -1.80
C PRO A 850 20.35 24.57 -1.55
N TRP A 851 20.36 23.34 -1.03
CA TRP A 851 19.17 22.58 -0.67
C TRP A 851 18.36 23.33 0.37
N ASN A 852 17.04 23.39 0.15
CA ASN A 852 16.10 24.08 1.01
C ASN A 852 16.36 25.59 1.18
N LYS A 853 17.09 26.20 0.23
CA LYS A 853 17.33 27.66 0.17
C LYS A 853 16.77 28.25 -1.12
N LEU A 854 16.38 29.52 -1.06
CA LEU A 854 16.01 30.29 -2.25
C LEU A 854 17.23 30.49 -3.14
N CYS A 855 17.16 29.95 -4.35
CA CYS A 855 18.16 30.13 -5.39
C CYS A 855 17.67 31.17 -6.40
N GLY A 856 18.58 32.03 -6.86
CA GLY A 856 18.45 32.75 -8.12
C GLY A 856 19.22 32.03 -9.23
N GLY A 857 18.75 32.14 -10.47
CA GLY A 857 19.39 31.51 -11.63
C GLY A 857 18.55 31.62 -12.88
N VAL A 858 18.64 30.62 -13.76
CA VAL A 858 17.89 30.58 -15.02
C VAL A 858 17.11 29.27 -15.18
N GLU A 859 16.00 29.39 -15.89
CA GLU A 859 15.32 28.28 -16.54
C GLU A 859 15.69 28.25 -18.03
N ILE A 860 16.07 27.08 -18.53
CA ILE A 860 16.33 26.85 -19.95
C ILE A 860 15.00 26.59 -20.65
N MET A 861 14.54 27.55 -21.45
CA MET A 861 13.36 27.40 -22.29
C MET A 861 13.82 26.92 -23.68
N LEU A 862 13.73 25.62 -23.93
CA LEU A 862 14.06 25.07 -25.26
C LEU A 862 13.08 25.60 -26.31
N THR A 863 13.63 26.11 -27.41
CA THR A 863 12.89 26.60 -28.57
C THR A 863 13.13 25.74 -29.81
N ASP A 864 14.30 25.08 -29.88
CA ASP A 864 14.64 24.07 -30.89
C ASP A 864 15.66 23.09 -30.29
N ALA A 865 15.20 21.87 -29.98
CA ALA A 865 16.03 20.83 -29.39
C ALA A 865 17.15 20.34 -30.32
N LYS A 866 16.96 20.43 -31.65
CA LYS A 866 17.95 19.98 -32.64
C LYS A 866 19.11 20.96 -32.76
N ALA A 867 18.83 22.25 -32.61
CA ALA A 867 19.84 23.29 -32.63
C ALA A 867 20.59 23.47 -31.29
N PHE A 868 20.08 22.92 -30.18
CA PHE A 868 20.62 23.18 -28.84
C PHE A 868 21.97 22.47 -28.57
N PRO A 869 23.06 23.21 -28.31
CA PRO A 869 24.38 22.64 -28.06
C PRO A 869 24.58 22.42 -26.55
N SER A 870 24.11 21.27 -26.07
CA SER A 870 23.95 20.97 -24.64
C SER A 870 25.17 21.27 -23.75
N VAL A 871 26.38 20.87 -24.18
CA VAL A 871 27.61 21.09 -23.42
C VAL A 871 28.06 22.55 -23.50
N ALA A 872 28.06 23.14 -24.70
CA ALA A 872 28.44 24.55 -24.88
C ALA A 872 27.53 25.47 -24.06
N ALA A 873 26.22 25.23 -24.08
CA ALA A 873 25.25 25.96 -23.29
C ALA A 873 25.55 25.89 -21.79
N ALA A 874 25.89 24.71 -21.26
CA ALA A 874 26.30 24.56 -19.86
C ALA A 874 27.56 25.38 -19.52
N LEU A 875 28.56 25.40 -20.40
CA LEU A 875 29.77 26.22 -20.21
C LEU A 875 29.46 27.72 -20.24
N HIS A 876 28.56 28.18 -21.12
CA HIS A 876 28.10 29.57 -21.10
C HIS A 876 27.34 29.90 -19.80
N ILE A 877 26.53 28.99 -19.26
CA ILE A 877 25.84 29.19 -17.98
C ILE A 877 26.83 29.30 -16.83
N PHE A 878 27.87 28.44 -16.77
CA PHE A 878 28.94 28.58 -15.78
C PHE A 878 29.63 29.95 -15.86
N ASP A 879 30.00 30.39 -17.06
CA ASP A 879 30.63 31.68 -17.28
C ASP A 879 29.70 32.86 -16.92
N ALA A 880 28.41 32.78 -17.24
CA ALA A 880 27.41 33.77 -16.86
C ALA A 880 27.24 33.86 -15.33
N TYR A 881 27.18 32.73 -14.63
CA TYR A 881 27.06 32.68 -13.17
C TYR A 881 28.28 33.23 -12.45
N ARG A 882 29.48 33.06 -13.02
CA ARG A 882 30.70 33.71 -12.52
C ARG A 882 30.65 35.23 -12.61
N LYS A 883 29.95 35.79 -13.60
CA LYS A 883 29.77 37.25 -13.79
C LYS A 883 28.61 37.81 -12.98
N ALA A 884 27.54 37.04 -12.83
CA ALA A 884 26.29 37.46 -12.17
C ALA A 884 26.25 37.19 -10.65
N GLY A 885 27.26 36.51 -10.09
CA GLY A 885 27.32 36.15 -8.67
C GLY A 885 28.42 36.89 -7.89
N LYS A 886 28.22 37.03 -6.58
CA LYS A 886 29.25 37.52 -5.63
C LYS A 886 29.84 36.40 -4.76
N GLY A 887 29.32 35.19 -4.87
CA GLY A 887 29.84 33.99 -4.20
C GLY A 887 30.96 33.32 -4.99
N THR A 888 31.67 32.39 -4.36
CA THR A 888 32.68 31.57 -5.02
C THR A 888 32.06 30.23 -5.45
N LEU A 889 32.25 29.84 -6.72
CA LEU A 889 31.96 28.48 -7.16
C LEU A 889 32.86 27.51 -6.38
N GLN A 890 32.27 26.59 -5.62
CA GLN A 890 33.00 25.65 -4.78
C GLN A 890 32.83 24.21 -5.29
N TRP A 891 33.90 23.42 -5.09
CA TRP A 891 34.17 22.03 -5.52
C TRP A 891 35.12 21.93 -6.72
N ALA A 892 35.98 20.88 -6.75
CA ALA A 892 36.92 20.52 -7.81
C ALA A 892 36.23 20.46 -9.20
N PRO A 893 36.29 21.53 -10.02
CA PRO A 893 35.51 21.59 -11.24
C PRO A 893 35.95 20.44 -12.16
N PRO A 894 35.02 19.84 -12.94
CA PRO A 894 35.41 19.00 -14.07
C PRO A 894 36.51 19.73 -14.86
N GLU A 895 37.56 19.03 -15.32
CA GLU A 895 38.73 19.67 -15.94
C GLU A 895 38.33 20.68 -17.03
N VAL A 896 37.25 20.40 -17.76
CA VAL A 896 36.67 21.29 -18.76
C VAL A 896 36.21 22.65 -18.19
N VAL A 897 35.62 22.69 -17.00
CA VAL A 897 35.16 23.94 -16.37
C VAL A 897 36.36 24.74 -15.83
N LYS A 898 37.42 24.07 -15.36
CA LYS A 898 38.66 24.74 -14.93
C LYS A 898 39.34 25.51 -16.07
N ARG A 899 39.20 25.05 -17.32
CA ARG A 899 39.76 25.77 -18.48
C ARG A 899 39.19 27.18 -18.66
N LEU A 900 37.99 27.45 -18.15
CA LEU A 900 37.43 28.81 -18.12
C LEU A 900 38.16 29.74 -17.13
N GLU A 901 39.05 29.23 -16.28
CA GLU A 901 39.87 30.01 -15.35
C GLU A 901 41.27 30.34 -15.94
N GLU A 902 41.65 29.70 -17.05
CA GLU A 902 42.93 29.94 -17.70
C GLU A 902 42.97 31.33 -18.38
N PRO A 903 44.07 32.10 -18.23
CA PRO A 903 44.18 33.43 -18.85
C PRO A 903 43.95 33.40 -20.37
N GLY A 904 42.99 34.20 -20.85
CA GLY A 904 42.69 34.34 -22.28
C GLY A 904 41.84 33.23 -22.90
N MET A 905 41.32 32.29 -22.09
CA MET A 905 40.32 31.32 -22.52
C MET A 905 38.92 31.96 -22.58
N THR A 906 38.25 31.79 -23.72
CA THR A 906 36.82 32.10 -23.88
C THR A 906 36.02 30.80 -23.88
N VAL A 907 34.70 30.88 -23.70
CA VAL A 907 33.84 29.68 -23.75
C VAL A 907 34.02 28.95 -25.08
N GLU A 908 34.12 29.67 -26.18
CA GLU A 908 34.27 29.13 -27.54
C GLU A 908 35.58 28.35 -27.70
N LYS A 909 36.69 28.86 -27.14
CA LYS A 909 37.98 28.13 -27.15
C LYS A 909 37.91 26.84 -26.34
N VAL A 910 37.19 26.84 -25.21
CA VAL A 910 36.99 25.64 -24.40
C VAL A 910 36.11 24.63 -25.14
N VAL A 911 35.03 25.07 -25.79
CA VAL A 911 34.16 24.23 -26.63
C VAL A 911 34.95 23.61 -27.78
N GLU A 912 35.77 24.39 -28.49
CA GLU A 912 36.63 23.91 -29.57
C GLU A 912 37.62 22.84 -29.06
N ALA A 913 38.24 23.06 -27.90
CA ALA A 913 39.15 22.08 -27.29
C ALA A 913 38.42 20.78 -26.90
N CYS A 914 37.21 20.88 -26.35
CA CYS A 914 36.38 19.71 -26.03
C CYS A 914 36.00 18.91 -27.28
N GLN A 915 35.73 19.60 -28.39
CA GLN A 915 35.38 18.94 -29.63
C GLN A 915 36.58 18.21 -30.25
N LYS A 916 37.77 18.83 -30.20
CA LYS A 916 39.02 18.19 -30.66
C LYS A 916 39.33 16.92 -29.89
N GLU A 917 39.06 16.89 -28.58
CA GLU A 917 39.31 15.71 -27.76
C GLU A 917 38.56 14.48 -28.26
N VAL A 918 37.37 14.63 -28.83
CA VAL A 918 36.51 13.49 -29.19
C VAL A 918 36.62 13.07 -30.65
N GLU A 919 37.53 13.66 -31.44
CA GLU A 919 37.81 13.30 -32.84
C GLU A 919 38.15 11.80 -32.98
N GLY A 920 39.00 11.27 -32.09
CA GLY A 920 39.34 9.84 -32.12
C GLY A 920 38.15 8.92 -31.86
N PHE A 921 37.16 9.35 -31.06
CA PHE A 921 35.92 8.58 -30.90
C PHE A 921 35.06 8.62 -32.15
N MET A 922 35.06 9.72 -32.89
CA MET A 922 34.34 9.83 -34.16
C MET A 922 34.88 8.83 -35.19
N GLU A 923 36.20 8.66 -35.27
CA GLU A 923 36.84 7.67 -36.14
C GLU A 923 36.47 6.23 -35.74
N VAL A 924 36.53 5.93 -34.44
CA VAL A 924 36.25 4.57 -33.95
C VAL A 924 34.77 4.21 -34.11
N ARG A 925 33.84 5.11 -33.74
CA ARG A 925 32.40 4.80 -33.75
C ARG A 925 31.87 4.49 -35.14
N GLU A 926 32.45 5.07 -36.18
CA GLU A 926 31.99 4.93 -37.58
C GLU A 926 31.92 3.46 -38.01
N ARG A 927 32.83 2.63 -37.50
CA ARG A 927 32.90 1.18 -37.77
C ARG A 927 31.71 0.39 -37.19
N PHE A 928 31.04 0.95 -36.18
CA PHE A 928 30.03 0.26 -35.38
C PHE A 928 28.62 0.79 -35.58
N LEU A 929 28.45 1.88 -36.34
CA LEU A 929 27.14 2.45 -36.62
C LEU A 929 26.27 1.46 -37.39
N MET A 930 25.01 1.35 -36.98
CA MET A 930 24.01 0.45 -37.57
C MET A 930 22.98 1.18 -38.41
N TYR A 931 22.76 2.45 -38.09
CA TYR A 931 21.70 3.27 -38.67
C TYR A 931 22.32 4.37 -39.52
N ARG A 932 21.59 4.76 -40.56
CA ARG A 932 21.98 5.85 -41.45
C ARG A 932 21.36 7.17 -41.04
#